data_AF-A0A7X1B5P4-F1
#
_entry.id   AF-A0A7X1B5P4-F1
#
_cell.length_a   1.000
_cell.length_b   1.000
_cell.length_c   1.000
_cell.angle_alpha   90.00
_cell.angle_beta   90.00
_cell.angle_gamma   90.00
#
_symmetry.space_group_name_H-M   'P 1'
#
loop_
_entity.id
_entity.type
_entity.pdbx_description
1 polymer ?
#
loop_
_entity_poly.entity_id
_entity_poly.type
_entity_poly.pdbx_seq_one_letter_code
_entity_poly.pdbx_strand_id
1 'polypeptide(L)'
;MKSNRNRYKIVRWLLTAAIAGSCSSIYAQSEDSEEEVFELSPFEVKSSDDDIGYRATNTLAGSRLNTSVGDLAASISIVTKQQMEDTASTDLNDIFRYEASTEGSSTYTPGVGVLRGDGIADVNAGFASGANGIAMTNATANTVRGLGAPSASINFYRAIAQIPLDSYNVQSVEISRGPNSMLFGTGSPAGVVNQSRTSAILNENAQSVKIKLDDRGSKRVSYSINKSLVEDKLAFAAAFLMDDKEFERKPSYDDTKRLYASITYKPFEDSKFNFSFEDYSNDNRRPNTLTPVDYVTPWIEAGMPMYNPIDQMVTYTTTGEQVGPFITRTGSPLIDDVRSYIMGLSDYDASLWNDSQTSYNGRSIVGWTALAENGSALQVPGMRWTNSRPTMQIANGETVNWVQARPGGYRTVYGTDENPAANAAWGPSSDEIYANANNYPVYEQQWSSSADYSARGGNIASWKYPGVTDQSIYDWENLNILQMNYGEEDARTLNLEFEQKINEDLFFSAGWFRQEFESYSSYTVSQLNATTLYVDTNSYLPTGEVNPYAGGVYVQDLDPDAFQNELTNDQYRAILAYTPDFTGNDGWTRWLGSHQFIGFVSEEKETQDFYRLRFNYIDSGEEEAGMIRYLANPNNDADGNPTGYRNEGATTRRAFYLTTPNLDPSQYGMINTGSGEWNYREFTGDMDVYNWDAESWQEVSYTASFNPHSAHTGSKQTKISTWNIGGTSHFWEDRIVATYGIREDEVSNRGTTSGTITDADGNVLAEALTRPEQYTDGLLNLDAIMDRYRPWTTISEQTSTGGIVLRPFQGWDGIESRAKGGNLFAEFLDTVGFTYNKSETFNPPTSARVDLFGNALPKPSGEGEDYGIQFSLFENKLFAKISKYESTNENEQISGGTVFSRFTSNLDQSTYRNWARTIALINWGQDPTNTETFGANLSTAQEEQLEADIEAIWGLPYDYYSDLGTTGATRSVFAKGTEVEIVYNPTPNWTLKLTGSEQETVYANVMKEYSEWADTRMPNWLSASASDYLLPEYQGLATYTTDGGTNVDLTNFWSSFGYVSQVRETNPVNTTVEAYYNSILVPQVRLATDLEGQVITNQSKYQAALTTNYRFSDGKYKGWSVGGSMRWLDKKSIGYYGKASGNNGPDYIDISDTTRPIYTPAQTYYDFWLSHKRPIMDGKVDMKVQLNVVNAFEGGGLQVVGVNFDGTPYGYRIIDPRKFMLSMSFDM
;
A
#
# COMPACT_ATOMS: atom_id res chain seq x y z
N MET A 1 21.06 7.04 14.65
CA MET A 1 21.52 7.39 16.03
C MET A 1 22.78 6.59 16.43
N LYS A 2 23.80 7.23 17.02
CA LYS A 2 24.97 6.56 17.67
C LYS A 2 24.66 5.92 19.06
N SER A 3 23.38 5.88 19.47
CA SER A 3 22.90 5.32 20.74
C SER A 3 22.86 3.78 20.76
N ASN A 4 22.78 3.12 19.59
CA ASN A 4 22.54 1.67 19.52
C ASN A 4 23.69 0.82 20.06
N ARG A 5 24.95 1.29 20.06
CA ARG A 5 26.11 0.46 20.47
C ARG A 5 26.13 0.03 21.95
N ASN A 6 25.43 0.73 22.84
CA ASN A 6 25.38 0.37 24.27
C ASN A 6 24.26 -0.62 24.63
N ARG A 7 23.21 -0.77 23.80
CA ARG A 7 22.12 -1.75 24.02
C ARG A 7 22.55 -3.20 23.77
N TYR A 8 23.57 -3.43 22.93
CA TYR A 8 24.11 -4.76 22.61
C TYR A 8 24.85 -5.47 23.75
N LYS A 9 25.22 -4.78 24.84
CA LYS A 9 25.91 -5.41 25.97
C LYS A 9 24.95 -6.18 26.88
N ILE A 10 23.70 -5.73 27.04
CA ILE A 10 22.73 -6.34 27.97
C ILE A 10 22.17 -7.65 27.40
N VAL A 11 21.81 -7.68 26.12
CA VAL A 11 21.32 -8.90 25.43
C VAL A 11 22.40 -9.99 25.34
N ARG A 12 23.66 -9.59 25.09
CA ARG A 12 24.81 -10.54 25.09
C ARG A 12 25.11 -11.07 26.50
N TRP A 13 24.92 -10.27 27.54
CA TRP A 13 25.02 -10.70 28.94
C TRP A 13 23.90 -11.68 29.33
N LEU A 14 22.66 -11.44 28.90
CA LEU A 14 21.53 -12.36 29.12
C LEU A 14 21.71 -13.70 28.40
N LEU A 15 22.22 -13.69 27.15
CA LEU A 15 22.56 -14.92 26.42
C LEU A 15 23.69 -15.72 27.10
N THR A 16 24.71 -15.03 27.64
CA THR A 16 25.84 -15.68 28.32
C THR A 16 25.43 -16.21 29.71
N ALA A 17 24.48 -15.56 30.39
CA ALA A 17 23.91 -16.03 31.65
C ALA A 17 22.93 -17.21 31.45
N ALA A 18 22.16 -17.23 30.35
CA ALA A 18 21.25 -18.32 30.02
C ALA A 18 21.98 -19.63 29.67
N ILE A 19 23.17 -19.55 29.05
CA ILE A 19 23.99 -20.74 28.71
C ILE A 19 24.76 -21.28 29.93
N ALA A 20 24.97 -20.49 30.98
CA ALA A 20 25.72 -20.89 32.18
C ALA A 20 24.84 -21.31 33.38
N GLY A 21 23.53 -21.00 33.37
CA GLY A 21 22.62 -21.25 34.50
C GLY A 21 21.93 -22.62 34.54
N SER A 22 22.06 -23.44 33.51
CA SER A 22 21.34 -24.71 33.34
C SER A 22 21.93 -25.87 34.16
N CYS A 23 22.14 -25.69 35.46
CA CYS A 23 22.35 -26.85 36.35
C CYS A 23 22.08 -26.47 37.81
N SER A 24 20.82 -26.52 38.23
CA SER A 24 20.46 -26.65 39.64
C SER A 24 19.15 -27.44 39.74
N SER A 25 19.32 -28.67 40.21
CA SER A 25 18.31 -29.68 40.47
C SER A 25 17.32 -29.22 41.55
N ILE A 26 16.03 -29.35 41.26
CA ILE A 26 14.97 -29.34 42.28
C ILE A 26 14.09 -30.57 42.03
N TYR A 27 14.02 -31.42 43.05
CA TYR A 27 13.07 -32.52 43.16
C TYR A 27 11.76 -31.97 43.74
N ALA A 28 10.62 -32.41 43.20
CA ALA A 28 9.35 -32.40 43.90
C ALA A 28 8.66 -33.75 43.70
N GLN A 29 8.12 -34.28 44.79
CA GLN A 29 7.51 -35.59 44.95
C GLN A 29 6.01 -35.43 44.71
N SER A 30 5.40 -36.29 43.89
CA SER A 30 3.97 -36.28 43.56
C SER A 30 3.15 -36.85 44.73
N GLU A 31 2.17 -36.10 45.21
CA GLU A 31 1.09 -36.58 46.06
C GLU A 31 -0.21 -36.49 45.24
N ASP A 32 -0.94 -37.60 45.15
CA ASP A 32 -2.28 -37.67 44.54
C ASP A 32 -3.25 -36.83 45.37
N SER A 33 -3.91 -35.85 44.75
CA SER A 33 -5.09 -35.18 45.31
C SER A 33 -6.27 -35.34 44.36
N GLU A 34 -7.43 -35.65 44.94
CA GLU A 34 -8.73 -35.86 44.30
C GLU A 34 -9.07 -34.70 43.33
N GLU A 35 -9.67 -35.05 42.18
CA GLU A 35 -10.12 -34.10 41.15
C GLU A 35 -11.18 -33.13 41.71
N GLU A 36 -10.74 -31.97 42.19
CA GLU A 36 -11.60 -30.80 42.32
C GLU A 36 -11.93 -30.29 40.92
N VAL A 37 -13.21 -30.32 40.55
CA VAL A 37 -13.70 -29.79 39.27
C VAL A 37 -13.56 -28.27 39.30
N PHE A 38 -12.50 -27.74 38.67
CA PHE A 38 -12.28 -26.30 38.55
C PHE A 38 -13.29 -25.69 37.57
N GLU A 39 -14.18 -24.83 38.08
CA GLU A 39 -15.04 -23.98 37.27
C GLU A 39 -14.19 -22.86 36.61
N LEU A 40 -14.22 -22.77 35.27
CA LEU A 40 -13.39 -21.85 34.50
C LEU A 40 -14.10 -20.51 34.26
N SER A 41 -13.30 -19.45 34.12
CA SER A 41 -13.79 -18.15 33.66
C SER A 41 -14.37 -18.25 32.25
N PRO A 42 -15.53 -17.63 31.95
CA PRO A 42 -16.09 -17.62 30.61
C PRO A 42 -15.27 -16.77 29.62
N PHE A 43 -14.28 -16.01 30.09
CA PHE A 43 -13.37 -15.21 29.25
C PHE A 43 -12.12 -15.97 28.82
N GLU A 44 -11.97 -17.23 29.21
CA GLU A 44 -10.80 -18.04 28.89
C GLU A 44 -11.18 -19.31 28.14
N VAL A 45 -10.34 -19.68 27.19
CA VAL A 45 -10.41 -20.98 26.49
C VAL A 45 -9.22 -21.79 26.96
N LYS A 46 -9.48 -22.95 27.56
CA LYS A 46 -8.46 -23.98 27.77
C LYS A 46 -8.60 -25.04 26.68
N SER A 47 -7.46 -25.61 26.27
CA SER A 47 -7.48 -26.79 25.42
C SER A 47 -8.19 -27.92 26.14
N SER A 48 -9.23 -28.46 25.50
CA SER A 48 -9.96 -29.63 26.00
C SER A 48 -9.18 -30.91 25.69
N ASP A 49 -9.50 -32.02 26.34
CA ASP A 49 -8.97 -33.35 25.94
C ASP A 49 -9.39 -33.73 24.51
N ASP A 50 -10.42 -33.06 23.96
CA ASP A 50 -10.92 -33.24 22.59
C ASP A 50 -10.16 -32.40 21.54
N ASP A 51 -9.30 -31.47 21.96
CA ASP A 51 -8.43 -30.67 21.08
C ASP A 51 -7.26 -31.52 20.56
N ILE A 52 -7.56 -32.38 19.58
CA ILE A 52 -6.60 -33.28 18.97
C ILE A 52 -6.12 -32.73 17.63
N GLY A 53 -4.81 -32.47 17.54
CA GLY A 53 -4.14 -32.09 16.30
C GLY A 53 -4.56 -30.71 15.79
N TYR A 54 -5.31 -30.67 14.68
CA TYR A 54 -5.73 -29.44 14.00
C TYR A 54 -7.17 -29.04 14.32
N ARG A 55 -7.80 -29.73 15.27
CA ARG A 55 -9.15 -29.40 15.75
C ARG A 55 -9.05 -28.56 17.02
N ALA A 56 -9.80 -27.47 17.06
CA ALA A 56 -10.14 -26.74 18.27
C ALA A 56 -11.64 -26.84 18.51
N THR A 57 -12.07 -27.17 19.73
CA THR A 57 -13.50 -27.32 20.06
C THR A 57 -14.16 -26.03 20.48
N ASN A 58 -13.41 -25.10 21.08
CA ASN A 58 -13.94 -23.88 21.69
C ASN A 58 -13.18 -22.63 21.25
N THR A 59 -13.85 -21.47 21.30
CA THR A 59 -13.23 -20.17 21.00
C THR A 59 -14.00 -19.01 21.63
N LEU A 60 -13.30 -17.86 21.76
CA LEU A 60 -13.89 -16.55 22.05
C LEU A 60 -14.26 -15.78 20.77
N ALA A 61 -13.77 -16.21 19.59
CA ALA A 61 -13.89 -15.50 18.32
C ALA A 61 -15.29 -15.50 17.69
N GLY A 62 -16.28 -16.01 18.42
CA GLY A 62 -17.69 -15.81 18.15
C GLY A 62 -18.27 -14.73 19.04
N SER A 63 -18.40 -15.02 20.33
CA SER A 63 -19.23 -14.27 21.28
C SER A 63 -18.46 -13.46 22.32
N ARG A 64 -17.11 -13.46 22.26
CA ARG A 64 -16.19 -13.02 23.35
C ARG A 64 -16.31 -13.80 24.65
N LEU A 65 -17.15 -14.83 24.68
CA LEU A 65 -17.24 -15.81 25.74
C LEU A 65 -16.82 -17.16 25.19
N ASN A 66 -16.40 -18.05 26.07
CA ASN A 66 -16.05 -19.41 25.72
C ASN A 66 -17.29 -20.12 25.16
N THR A 67 -17.29 -20.35 23.84
CA THR A 67 -18.37 -20.98 23.10
C THR A 67 -17.82 -22.11 22.23
N SER A 68 -18.55 -23.22 22.14
CA SER A 68 -18.18 -24.32 21.24
C SER A 68 -18.22 -23.83 19.80
N VAL A 69 -17.24 -24.24 18.98
CA VAL A 69 -17.19 -23.91 17.55
C VAL A 69 -18.43 -24.40 16.81
N GLY A 70 -19.02 -25.51 17.26
CA GLY A 70 -20.29 -26.02 16.73
C GLY A 70 -21.49 -25.15 17.07
N ASP A 71 -21.45 -24.32 18.12
CA ASP A 71 -22.54 -23.41 18.49
C ASP A 71 -22.47 -22.07 17.72
N LEU A 72 -21.40 -21.85 16.95
CA LEU A 72 -21.17 -20.61 16.23
C LEU A 72 -21.72 -20.67 14.80
N ALA A 73 -22.72 -19.82 14.53
CA ALA A 73 -23.28 -19.66 13.21
C ALA A 73 -22.33 -18.96 12.22
N ALA A 74 -21.41 -18.11 12.72
CA ALA A 74 -20.44 -17.38 11.91
C ALA A 74 -19.34 -18.28 11.31
N SER A 75 -18.73 -17.82 10.21
CA SER A 75 -17.65 -18.52 9.50
C SER A 75 -16.27 -18.25 10.14
N ILE A 76 -15.94 -19.03 11.18
CA ILE A 76 -14.70 -18.92 11.95
C ILE A 76 -13.83 -20.16 11.75
N SER A 77 -12.53 -19.95 11.51
CA SER A 77 -11.51 -21.01 11.49
C SER A 77 -10.49 -20.76 12.60
N ILE A 78 -10.03 -21.84 13.23
CA ILE A 78 -9.04 -21.77 14.31
C ILE A 78 -7.82 -22.57 13.90
N VAL A 79 -6.66 -21.93 13.96
CA VAL A 79 -5.37 -22.52 13.62
C VAL A 79 -4.62 -22.80 14.90
N THR A 80 -4.42 -24.09 15.18
CA THR A 80 -3.80 -24.55 16.43
C THR A 80 -2.28 -24.41 16.41
N LYS A 81 -1.67 -24.35 17.59
CA LYS A 81 -0.20 -24.40 17.73
C LYS A 81 0.42 -25.59 17.00
N GLN A 82 -0.19 -26.77 17.12
CA GLN A 82 0.27 -27.99 16.47
C GLN A 82 0.25 -27.87 14.94
N GLN A 83 -0.79 -27.25 14.36
CA GLN A 83 -0.84 -26.98 12.92
C GLN A 83 0.33 -26.08 12.50
N MET A 84 0.53 -24.95 13.19
CA MET A 84 1.63 -24.01 12.90
C MET A 84 3.02 -24.68 12.98
N GLU A 85 3.23 -25.57 13.95
CA GLU A 85 4.50 -26.28 14.11
C GLU A 85 4.75 -27.35 13.03
N ASP A 86 3.72 -28.11 12.65
CA ASP A 86 3.84 -29.13 11.61
C ASP A 86 4.07 -28.51 10.22
N THR A 87 3.33 -27.44 9.89
CA THR A 87 3.51 -26.70 8.62
C THR A 87 4.70 -25.74 8.65
N ALA A 88 5.37 -25.60 9.80
CA ALA A 88 6.45 -24.65 10.05
C ALA A 88 6.09 -23.18 9.75
N SER A 89 4.80 -22.83 9.91
CA SER A 89 4.25 -21.50 9.70
C SER A 89 4.68 -20.55 10.80
N THR A 90 5.31 -19.43 10.42
CA THR A 90 5.85 -18.45 11.38
C THR A 90 5.10 -17.13 11.39
N ASP A 91 4.44 -16.79 10.27
CA ASP A 91 3.67 -15.55 10.09
C ASP A 91 2.25 -15.82 9.53
N LEU A 92 1.44 -14.76 9.40
CA LEU A 92 0.05 -14.85 8.91
C LEU A 92 -0.05 -15.36 7.47
N ASN A 93 0.88 -14.97 6.59
CA ASN A 93 0.86 -15.37 5.18
C ASN A 93 1.19 -16.85 5.01
N ASP A 94 2.03 -17.42 5.88
CA ASP A 94 2.25 -18.86 5.93
C ASP A 94 0.98 -19.63 6.36
N ILE A 95 0.17 -19.06 7.26
CA ILE A 95 -1.09 -19.67 7.72
C ILE A 95 -2.13 -19.66 6.59
N PHE A 96 -2.28 -18.52 5.90
CA PHE A 96 -3.27 -18.33 4.83
C PHE A 96 -3.12 -19.30 3.65
N ARG A 97 -1.97 -19.98 3.51
CA ARG A 97 -1.79 -21.01 2.48
C ARG A 97 -2.69 -22.23 2.67
N TYR A 98 -3.17 -22.48 3.89
CA TYR A 98 -3.87 -23.72 4.25
C TYR A 98 -5.33 -23.50 4.65
N GLU A 99 -5.78 -22.25 4.78
CA GLU A 99 -7.12 -21.91 5.24
C GLU A 99 -8.03 -21.54 4.05
N ALA A 100 -9.35 -21.75 4.20
CA ALA A 100 -10.31 -21.51 3.13
C ALA A 100 -10.58 -20.01 2.92
N SER A 101 -10.67 -19.59 1.65
CA SER A 101 -10.92 -18.20 1.24
C SER A 101 -9.89 -17.17 1.73
N THR A 102 -8.64 -17.60 1.96
CA THR A 102 -7.54 -16.73 2.35
C THR A 102 -6.42 -16.80 1.33
N GLU A 103 -5.87 -15.66 0.91
CA GLU A 103 -4.66 -15.62 0.09
C GLU A 103 -3.64 -14.69 0.74
N GLY A 104 -2.42 -15.20 0.94
CA GLY A 104 -1.29 -14.42 1.44
C GLY A 104 -0.36 -13.92 0.34
N SER A 105 0.60 -13.11 0.72
CA SER A 105 1.56 -12.44 -0.17
C SER A 105 2.30 -13.35 -1.14
N SER A 106 2.47 -14.64 -0.84
CA SER A 106 3.14 -15.63 -1.72
C SER A 106 2.29 -16.07 -2.92
N THR A 107 0.97 -16.05 -2.77
CA THR A 107 0.01 -16.54 -3.78
C THR A 107 -0.88 -15.43 -4.32
N TYR A 108 -0.89 -14.26 -3.68
CA TYR A 108 -1.65 -13.09 -4.08
C TYR A 108 -0.71 -11.90 -4.29
N THR A 109 -0.97 -11.15 -5.35
CA THR A 109 -0.33 -9.85 -5.61
C THR A 109 -1.45 -8.82 -5.69
N PRO A 110 -1.55 -7.89 -4.73
CA PRO A 110 -2.43 -6.74 -4.86
C PRO A 110 -2.20 -6.03 -6.21
N GLY A 111 -3.24 -5.89 -7.02
CA GLY A 111 -3.22 -5.18 -8.30
C GLY A 111 -3.18 -3.66 -8.11
N VAL A 112 -2.16 -3.15 -7.40
CA VAL A 112 -2.02 -1.73 -7.11
C VAL A 112 -1.25 -1.08 -8.27
N GLY A 113 -1.93 -0.23 -9.04
CA GLY A 113 -1.28 0.63 -10.02
C GLY A 113 -0.44 1.70 -9.33
N VAL A 114 0.73 2.00 -9.89
CA VAL A 114 1.56 3.14 -9.45
C VAL A 114 0.92 4.48 -9.86
N LEU A 115 1.25 5.56 -9.13
CA LEU A 115 0.61 6.87 -9.32
C LEU A 115 0.87 7.49 -10.71
N ARG A 116 1.98 7.13 -11.37
CA ARG A 116 2.28 7.61 -12.73
C ARG A 116 1.88 6.62 -13.84
N GLY A 117 1.29 5.48 -13.47
CA GLY A 117 0.69 4.56 -14.42
C GLY A 117 1.67 3.89 -15.38
N ASP A 118 2.94 3.71 -15.02
CA ASP A 118 3.94 3.03 -15.85
C ASP A 118 4.07 1.52 -15.56
N GLY A 119 3.53 1.02 -14.43
CA GLY A 119 3.52 -0.40 -14.10
C GLY A 119 2.73 -0.76 -12.83
N ILE A 120 3.03 -1.94 -12.27
CA ILE A 120 2.45 -2.46 -11.02
C ILE A 120 3.37 -2.10 -9.86
N ALA A 121 2.78 -1.67 -8.73
CA ALA A 121 3.52 -1.43 -7.49
C ALA A 121 3.96 -2.76 -6.86
N ASP A 122 5.22 -2.84 -6.43
CA ASP A 122 5.73 -3.99 -5.67
C ASP A 122 5.47 -3.80 -4.17
N VAL A 123 4.25 -4.16 -3.76
CA VAL A 123 3.77 -4.02 -2.38
C VAL A 123 4.49 -4.91 -1.37
N ASN A 124 5.20 -5.94 -1.81
CA ASN A 124 5.97 -6.80 -0.91
C ASN A 124 7.37 -6.23 -0.64
N ALA A 125 7.87 -5.38 -1.55
CA ALA A 125 9.18 -4.74 -1.45
C ALA A 125 9.14 -3.33 -0.81
N GLY A 126 8.05 -2.99 -0.12
CA GLY A 126 7.95 -1.73 0.65
C GLY A 126 7.31 -0.55 -0.09
N PHE A 127 6.52 -0.77 -1.14
CA PHE A 127 5.89 0.34 -1.88
C PHE A 127 5.12 1.31 -0.97
N ALA A 128 5.38 2.62 -1.10
CA ALA A 128 4.63 3.68 -0.43
C ALA A 128 3.99 4.60 -1.47
N SER A 129 2.65 4.61 -1.53
CA SER A 129 1.93 5.60 -2.36
C SER A 129 2.22 7.00 -1.81
N GLY A 130 2.94 7.82 -2.58
CA GLY A 130 3.54 9.07 -2.11
C GLY A 130 2.61 10.15 -1.52
N ALA A 131 1.31 9.90 -1.41
CA ALA A 131 0.34 10.73 -0.70
C ALA A 131 0.01 10.21 0.72
N ASN A 132 0.03 8.89 0.96
CA ASN A 132 -0.31 8.32 2.27
C ASN A 132 0.92 7.84 3.05
N GLY A 133 2.05 7.58 2.35
CA GLY A 133 3.38 7.22 2.86
C GLY A 133 3.50 6.15 3.96
N ILE A 134 2.45 5.37 4.17
CA ILE A 134 2.52 4.11 4.88
C ILE A 134 3.01 3.07 3.89
N ALA A 135 4.17 2.48 4.16
CA ALA A 135 4.71 1.42 3.32
C ALA A 135 3.81 0.18 3.39
N MET A 136 3.42 -0.33 2.23
CA MET A 136 2.82 -1.66 2.12
C MET A 136 3.93 -2.70 2.23
N THR A 137 3.68 -3.76 2.99
CA THR A 137 4.66 -4.83 3.22
C THR A 137 3.97 -6.19 3.19
N ASN A 138 4.76 -7.24 3.39
CA ASN A 138 4.26 -8.60 3.57
C ASN A 138 3.13 -8.71 4.61
N ALA A 139 3.15 -7.91 5.68
CA ALA A 139 2.15 -7.97 6.76
C ALA A 139 0.73 -7.60 6.28
N THR A 140 0.62 -6.72 5.29
CA THR A 140 -0.66 -6.19 4.79
C THR A 140 -1.00 -6.67 3.37
N ALA A 141 -0.10 -7.40 2.71
CA ALA A 141 -0.29 -7.96 1.37
C ALA A 141 -1.06 -9.29 1.40
N ASN A 142 -2.29 -9.28 1.90
CA ASN A 142 -3.16 -10.46 1.99
C ASN A 142 -4.64 -10.11 1.76
N THR A 143 -5.47 -11.14 1.53
CA THR A 143 -6.90 -10.96 1.32
C THR A 143 -7.73 -12.11 1.87
N VAL A 144 -8.94 -11.79 2.35
CA VAL A 144 -9.96 -12.74 2.79
C VAL A 144 -11.24 -12.54 1.98
N ARG A 145 -11.80 -13.62 1.41
CA ARG A 145 -12.98 -13.62 0.52
C ARG A 145 -12.89 -12.66 -0.67
N GLY A 146 -11.70 -12.16 -1.00
CA GLY A 146 -11.47 -11.14 -2.03
C GLY A 146 -11.81 -9.72 -1.65
N LEU A 147 -12.32 -9.48 -0.44
CA LEU A 147 -12.80 -8.15 -0.04
C LEU A 147 -11.64 -7.21 0.32
N GLY A 148 -10.50 -7.76 0.75
CA GLY A 148 -9.31 -7.01 1.16
C GLY A 148 -8.59 -7.65 2.34
N ALA A 149 -7.62 -6.95 2.91
CA ALA A 149 -6.93 -7.39 4.12
C ALA A 149 -7.91 -7.38 5.32
N PRO A 150 -7.89 -8.42 6.18
CA PRO A 150 -8.68 -8.45 7.41
C PRO A 150 -8.09 -7.49 8.45
N SER A 151 -8.91 -7.05 9.41
CA SER A 151 -8.39 -6.32 10.58
C SER A 151 -7.52 -7.24 11.43
N ALA A 152 -6.48 -6.70 12.06
CA ALA A 152 -5.66 -7.42 13.03
C ALA A 152 -6.13 -7.16 14.46
N SER A 153 -6.17 -8.21 15.29
CA SER A 153 -6.42 -8.08 16.73
C SER A 153 -5.52 -8.97 17.58
N ILE A 154 -5.26 -8.53 18.82
CA ILE A 154 -4.56 -9.29 19.84
C ILE A 154 -5.48 -9.40 21.05
N ASN A 155 -5.83 -10.60 21.48
CA ASN A 155 -6.78 -10.83 22.58
C ASN A 155 -8.08 -9.99 22.45
N PHE A 156 -8.57 -9.84 21.21
CA PHE A 156 -9.74 -9.03 20.82
C PHE A 156 -9.62 -7.50 21.03
N TYR A 157 -8.42 -6.98 21.25
CA TYR A 157 -8.11 -5.55 21.06
C TYR A 157 -7.70 -5.30 19.62
N ARG A 158 -8.08 -4.14 19.07
CA ARG A 158 -7.59 -3.74 17.74
C ARG A 158 -6.09 -3.58 17.81
N ALA A 159 -5.37 -4.19 16.87
CA ALA A 159 -3.91 -4.13 16.81
C ALA A 159 -3.45 -3.33 15.60
N ILE A 160 -2.28 -2.70 15.72
CA ILE A 160 -1.61 -2.02 14.60
C ILE A 160 -1.18 -3.10 13.59
N ALA A 161 -1.81 -3.11 12.41
CA ALA A 161 -1.62 -4.15 11.39
C ALA A 161 -0.20 -4.23 10.80
N GLN A 162 0.61 -3.17 10.96
CA GLN A 162 2.01 -3.14 10.54
C GLN A 162 2.90 -4.01 11.44
N ILE A 163 2.51 -4.27 12.69
CA ILE A 163 3.26 -5.15 13.59
C ILE A 163 2.90 -6.60 13.23
N PRO A 164 3.82 -7.39 12.64
CA PRO A 164 3.46 -8.71 12.16
C PRO A 164 3.20 -9.69 13.30
N LEU A 165 2.23 -10.58 13.12
CA LEU A 165 2.09 -11.79 13.94
C LEU A 165 3.38 -12.59 13.88
N ASP A 166 3.80 -13.17 15.01
CA ASP A 166 4.83 -14.19 15.04
C ASP A 166 4.42 -15.36 15.97
N SER A 167 4.60 -16.58 15.48
CA SER A 167 4.27 -17.82 16.19
C SER A 167 4.98 -18.03 17.55
N TYR A 168 6.05 -17.31 17.90
CA TYR A 168 6.87 -17.59 19.09
C TYR A 168 6.13 -17.42 20.43
N ASN A 169 5.15 -16.51 20.51
CA ASN A 169 4.36 -16.22 21.71
C ASN A 169 2.83 -16.34 21.48
N VAL A 170 2.42 -16.95 20.37
CA VAL A 170 1.01 -17.18 20.01
C VAL A 170 0.61 -18.62 20.31
N GLN A 171 -0.59 -18.82 20.86
CA GLN A 171 -1.19 -20.14 21.14
C GLN A 171 -2.11 -20.60 20.01
N SER A 172 -2.95 -19.69 19.52
CA SER A 172 -3.87 -19.92 18.41
C SER A 172 -4.06 -18.65 17.58
N VAL A 173 -4.47 -18.84 16.34
CA VAL A 173 -4.91 -17.78 15.44
C VAL A 173 -6.35 -18.07 15.04
N GLU A 174 -7.25 -17.11 15.27
CA GLU A 174 -8.65 -17.23 14.90
C GLU A 174 -8.96 -16.31 13.70
N ILE A 175 -9.51 -16.88 12.65
CA ILE A 175 -9.87 -16.17 11.41
C ILE A 175 -11.40 -16.09 11.35
N SER A 176 -11.95 -14.92 11.64
CA SER A 176 -13.36 -14.59 11.47
C SER A 176 -13.54 -13.96 10.09
N ARG A 177 -14.25 -14.62 9.18
CA ARG A 177 -14.38 -14.20 7.78
C ARG A 177 -15.68 -13.43 7.57
N GLY A 178 -15.59 -12.25 6.96
CA GLY A 178 -16.74 -11.38 6.75
C GLY A 178 -17.08 -10.49 7.96
N PRO A 179 -18.13 -9.66 7.86
CA PRO A 179 -18.58 -8.79 8.96
C PRO A 179 -18.97 -9.56 10.23
N ASN A 180 -18.61 -9.03 11.40
CA ASN A 180 -18.98 -9.58 12.71
C ASN A 180 -19.07 -8.48 13.78
N SER A 181 -20.24 -7.84 13.90
CA SER A 181 -20.49 -6.72 14.82
C SER A 181 -20.41 -7.11 16.30
N MET A 182 -20.62 -8.39 16.62
CA MET A 182 -20.49 -8.89 17.99
C MET A 182 -19.04 -8.81 18.47
N LEU A 183 -18.07 -9.08 17.60
CA LEU A 183 -16.66 -8.85 17.91
C LEU A 183 -16.25 -7.39 17.63
N PHE A 184 -16.56 -6.87 16.45
CA PHE A 184 -16.12 -5.57 15.95
C PHE A 184 -17.18 -4.97 15.03
N GLY A 185 -17.79 -3.85 15.44
CA GLY A 185 -18.72 -3.10 14.58
C GLY A 185 -17.98 -2.22 13.58
N THR A 186 -16.86 -1.62 13.99
CA THR A 186 -15.94 -0.93 13.08
C THR A 186 -14.77 -1.83 12.65
N GLY A 187 -14.51 -1.96 11.35
CA GLY A 187 -13.44 -2.80 10.84
C GLY A 187 -13.52 -3.11 9.34
N SER A 188 -12.61 -3.96 8.87
CA SER A 188 -12.63 -4.44 7.49
C SER A 188 -13.79 -5.40 7.25
N PRO A 189 -14.56 -5.27 6.15
CA PRO A 189 -15.59 -6.24 5.77
C PRO A 189 -15.02 -7.60 5.37
N ALA A 190 -13.70 -7.69 5.15
CA ALA A 190 -13.01 -8.97 4.97
C ALA A 190 -13.02 -9.83 6.27
N GLY A 191 -13.27 -9.21 7.42
CA GLY A 191 -13.30 -9.84 8.74
C GLY A 191 -12.07 -9.53 9.58
N VAL A 192 -11.81 -10.37 10.58
CA VAL A 192 -10.78 -10.14 11.60
C VAL A 192 -9.93 -11.38 11.82
N VAL A 193 -8.62 -11.16 11.92
CA VAL A 193 -7.66 -12.16 12.40
C VAL A 193 -7.26 -11.82 13.82
N ASN A 194 -7.65 -12.67 14.77
CA ASN A 194 -7.26 -12.56 16.15
C ASN A 194 -6.07 -13.46 16.47
N GLN A 195 -5.18 -12.94 17.32
CA GLN A 195 -4.03 -13.65 17.84
C GLN A 195 -4.21 -13.81 19.36
N SER A 196 -4.28 -15.06 19.82
CA SER A 196 -4.33 -15.38 21.23
C SER A 196 -2.90 -15.53 21.77
N ARG A 197 -2.46 -14.58 22.60
CA ARG A 197 -1.10 -14.56 23.16
C ARG A 197 -0.98 -15.51 24.34
N THR A 198 0.22 -16.03 24.53
CA THR A 198 0.53 -16.98 25.61
C THR A 198 0.51 -16.30 26.97
N SER A 199 -0.41 -16.66 27.86
CA SER A 199 -0.41 -16.23 29.27
C SER A 199 0.46 -17.12 30.15
N ALA A 200 0.87 -16.63 31.31
CA ALA A 200 1.56 -17.46 32.30
C ALA A 200 0.61 -18.50 32.92
N ILE A 201 1.01 -19.77 32.90
CA ILE A 201 0.18 -20.88 33.39
C ILE A 201 0.56 -21.20 34.83
N LEU A 202 -0.43 -21.18 35.73
CA LEU A 202 -0.26 -21.56 37.13
C LEU A 202 0.05 -23.05 37.24
N ASN A 203 0.87 -23.40 38.23
CA ASN A 203 1.25 -24.78 38.57
C ASN A 203 1.99 -25.56 37.47
N GLU A 204 2.38 -24.89 36.40
CA GLU A 204 3.16 -25.47 35.32
C GLU A 204 4.57 -24.90 35.31
N ASN A 205 5.56 -25.76 35.11
CA ASN A 205 6.94 -25.36 34.85
C ASN A 205 7.35 -25.98 33.53
N ALA A 206 7.65 -25.16 32.53
CA ALA A 206 8.02 -25.61 31.20
C ALA A 206 9.11 -24.71 30.63
N GLN A 207 10.05 -25.29 29.90
CA GLN A 207 11.04 -24.53 29.11
C GLN A 207 11.12 -25.09 27.71
N SER A 208 11.26 -24.24 26.70
CA SER A 208 11.45 -24.66 25.31
C SER A 208 12.53 -23.83 24.64
N VAL A 209 13.45 -24.50 23.95
CA VAL A 209 14.38 -23.88 23.01
C VAL A 209 14.05 -24.39 21.63
N LYS A 210 13.86 -23.50 20.66
CA LYS A 210 13.63 -23.85 19.25
C LYS A 210 14.68 -23.16 18.38
N ILE A 211 15.25 -23.94 17.46
CA ILE A 211 16.22 -23.48 16.47
C ILE A 211 15.69 -23.88 15.11
N LYS A 212 15.65 -22.94 14.15
CA LYS A 212 15.25 -23.20 12.76
C LYS A 212 16.32 -22.62 11.84
N LEU A 213 16.69 -23.40 10.83
CA LEU A 213 17.64 -23.06 9.78
C LEU A 213 17.00 -23.33 8.43
N ASP A 214 17.38 -22.59 7.40
CA ASP A 214 16.95 -22.88 6.02
C ASP A 214 18.10 -22.81 5.00
N ASP A 215 17.80 -23.25 3.79
CA ASP A 215 18.72 -23.30 2.65
C ASP A 215 19.07 -21.92 2.07
N ARG A 216 18.32 -20.87 2.44
CA ARG A 216 18.60 -19.47 2.05
C ARG A 216 19.60 -18.81 2.99
N GLY A 217 19.96 -19.47 4.09
CA GLY A 217 20.88 -18.99 5.11
C GLY A 217 20.21 -18.44 6.36
N SER A 218 18.87 -18.47 6.45
CA SER A 218 18.14 -17.90 7.59
C SER A 218 18.42 -18.67 8.87
N LYS A 219 18.43 -17.95 10.00
CA LYS A 219 18.65 -18.51 11.33
C LYS A 219 17.65 -17.94 12.29
N ARG A 220 16.92 -18.82 12.96
CA ARG A 220 15.91 -18.43 13.92
C ARG A 220 16.10 -19.19 15.22
N VAL A 221 16.13 -18.46 16.33
CA VAL A 221 16.24 -19.01 17.68
C VAL A 221 15.16 -18.39 18.54
N SER A 222 14.35 -19.23 19.17
CA SER A 222 13.41 -18.80 20.20
C SER A 222 13.61 -19.58 21.49
N TYR A 223 13.46 -18.90 22.61
CA TYR A 223 13.45 -19.51 23.94
C TYR A 223 12.17 -19.09 24.65
N SER A 224 11.49 -20.02 25.32
CA SER A 224 10.36 -19.72 26.19
C SER A 224 10.50 -20.43 27.53
N ILE A 225 9.96 -19.81 28.56
CA ILE A 225 9.88 -20.34 29.92
C ILE A 225 8.52 -20.00 30.52
N ASN A 226 7.91 -20.97 31.20
CA ASN A 226 6.82 -20.78 32.15
C ASN A 226 7.27 -21.28 33.52
N LYS A 227 7.04 -20.48 34.56
CA LYS A 227 7.39 -20.84 35.92
C LYS A 227 6.27 -20.43 36.88
N SER A 228 5.70 -21.42 37.57
CA SER A 228 4.88 -21.17 38.75
C SER A 228 5.79 -20.75 39.90
N LEU A 229 5.58 -19.53 40.42
CA LEU A 229 6.34 -18.94 41.53
C LEU A 229 5.65 -19.19 42.87
N VAL A 230 4.32 -19.12 42.89
CA VAL A 230 3.48 -19.46 44.03
C VAL A 230 2.35 -20.33 43.50
N GLU A 231 2.25 -21.53 44.06
CA GLU A 231 1.19 -22.49 43.75
C GLU A 231 -0.19 -21.83 43.81
N ASP A 232 -1.00 -22.09 42.78
CA ASP A 232 -2.35 -21.56 42.52
C ASP A 232 -2.49 -20.03 42.44
N LYS A 233 -1.41 -19.26 42.63
CA LYS A 233 -1.50 -17.81 42.82
C LYS A 233 -0.65 -16.97 41.92
N LEU A 234 0.56 -17.38 41.56
CA LEU A 234 1.46 -16.53 40.78
C LEU A 234 2.32 -17.35 39.83
N ALA A 235 2.22 -17.06 38.54
CA ALA A 235 3.10 -17.57 37.51
C ALA A 235 3.67 -16.45 36.66
N PHE A 236 4.85 -16.71 36.10
CA PHE A 236 5.51 -15.86 35.12
C PHE A 236 5.88 -16.67 33.88
N ALA A 237 5.70 -16.06 32.71
CA ALA A 237 6.19 -16.56 31.45
C ALA A 237 7.05 -15.52 30.74
N ALA A 238 8.08 -15.98 30.03
CA ALA A 238 8.86 -15.13 29.13
C ALA A 238 9.18 -15.88 27.85
N ALA A 239 9.26 -15.15 26.75
CA ALA A 239 9.76 -15.65 25.48
C ALA A 239 10.70 -14.64 24.81
N PHE A 240 11.69 -15.16 24.10
CA PHE A 240 12.66 -14.38 23.36
C PHE A 240 12.78 -14.93 21.94
N LEU A 241 12.97 -14.04 20.96
CA LEU A 241 13.14 -14.38 19.56
C LEU A 241 14.30 -13.57 18.94
N MET A 242 15.18 -14.27 18.23
CA MET A 242 16.03 -13.73 17.17
C MET A 242 15.68 -14.46 15.88
N ASP A 243 15.36 -13.73 14.83
CA ASP A 243 15.12 -14.25 13.50
C ASP A 243 15.93 -13.44 12.50
N ASP A 244 17.04 -14.01 12.04
CA ASP A 244 17.85 -13.47 10.95
C ASP A 244 17.32 -14.11 9.66
N LYS A 245 16.34 -13.48 9.01
CA LYS A 245 15.63 -14.04 7.85
C LYS A 245 16.31 -13.61 6.56
N GLU A 246 16.63 -14.60 5.73
CA GLU A 246 17.34 -14.45 4.48
C GLU A 246 16.44 -14.86 3.29
N PHE A 247 16.63 -14.23 2.13
CA PHE A 247 15.88 -14.56 0.91
C PHE A 247 16.78 -15.16 -0.17
N GLU A 248 16.16 -15.65 -1.25
CA GLU A 248 16.87 -16.24 -2.40
C GLU A 248 17.79 -15.21 -3.08
N ARG A 249 17.22 -14.05 -3.42
CA ARG A 249 17.94 -12.92 -4.02
C ARG A 249 18.85 -12.26 -2.99
N LYS A 250 20.12 -12.02 -3.31
CA LYS A 250 21.13 -11.49 -2.38
C LYS A 250 21.70 -10.13 -2.81
N PRO A 251 22.24 -9.38 -1.83
CA PRO A 251 21.90 -9.42 -0.40
C PRO A 251 20.47 -8.94 -0.16
N SER A 252 19.74 -9.62 0.72
CA SER A 252 18.45 -9.18 1.23
C SER A 252 18.14 -9.91 2.53
N TYR A 253 17.55 -9.21 3.49
CA TYR A 253 17.28 -9.74 4.83
C TYR A 253 16.07 -9.07 5.48
N ASP A 254 15.54 -9.70 6.52
CA ASP A 254 14.43 -9.19 7.35
C ASP A 254 14.65 -9.66 8.80
N ASP A 255 15.41 -8.87 9.55
CA ASP A 255 15.93 -9.26 10.86
C ASP A 255 14.96 -8.82 11.95
N THR A 256 14.44 -9.76 12.72
CA THR A 256 13.47 -9.50 13.79
C THR A 256 14.01 -9.93 15.15
N LYS A 257 13.87 -9.05 16.15
CA LYS A 257 14.14 -9.37 17.56
C LYS A 257 12.91 -9.06 18.38
N ARG A 258 12.54 -10.00 19.25
CA ARG A 258 11.39 -9.82 20.15
C ARG A 258 11.66 -10.32 21.56
N LEU A 259 11.09 -9.62 22.52
CA LEU A 259 11.02 -10.03 23.92
C LEU A 259 9.56 -9.97 24.37
N TYR A 260 9.07 -11.05 24.94
CA TYR A 260 7.73 -11.16 25.51
C TYR A 260 7.81 -11.58 26.96
N ALA A 261 6.96 -11.01 27.80
CA ALA A 261 6.78 -11.38 29.19
C ALA A 261 5.30 -11.36 29.57
N SER A 262 4.87 -12.31 30.40
CA SER A 262 3.53 -12.37 30.97
C SER A 262 3.57 -12.75 32.44
N ILE A 263 2.67 -12.17 33.24
CA ILE A 263 2.45 -12.50 34.64
C ILE A 263 0.97 -12.80 34.83
N THR A 264 0.68 -13.94 35.44
CA THR A 264 -0.67 -14.29 35.88
C THR A 264 -0.69 -14.34 37.39
N TYR A 265 -1.56 -13.54 38.00
CA TYR A 265 -1.69 -13.41 39.44
C TYR A 265 -3.15 -13.62 39.87
N LYS A 266 -3.39 -14.67 40.66
CA LYS A 266 -4.67 -15.06 41.22
C LYS A 266 -4.65 -14.86 42.75
N PRO A 267 -4.89 -13.63 43.25
CA PRO A 267 -4.83 -13.35 44.69
C PRO A 267 -5.90 -14.11 45.50
N PHE A 268 -7.06 -14.35 44.88
CA PHE A 268 -8.24 -15.01 45.46
C PHE A 268 -8.83 -15.99 44.43
N GLU A 269 -9.69 -16.91 44.85
CA GLU A 269 -10.31 -17.90 43.95
C GLU A 269 -11.13 -17.25 42.83
N ASP A 270 -11.78 -16.12 43.13
CA ASP A 270 -12.68 -15.41 42.22
C ASP A 270 -12.02 -14.25 41.45
N SER A 271 -10.74 -13.95 41.67
CA SER A 271 -10.07 -12.78 41.08
C SER A 271 -8.79 -13.17 40.35
N LYS A 272 -8.62 -12.71 39.10
CA LYS A 272 -7.44 -12.97 38.29
C LYS A 272 -6.92 -11.68 37.65
N PHE A 273 -5.61 -11.50 37.64
CA PHE A 273 -4.91 -10.47 36.89
C PHE A 273 -3.98 -11.14 35.87
N ASN A 274 -4.01 -10.67 34.63
CA ASN A 274 -3.04 -11.03 33.61
C ASN A 274 -2.35 -9.76 33.10
N PHE A 275 -1.04 -9.71 33.19
CA PHE A 275 -0.23 -8.64 32.58
C PHE A 275 0.64 -9.23 31.49
N SER A 276 0.79 -8.53 30.37
CA SER A 276 1.79 -8.88 29.36
C SER A 276 2.45 -7.65 28.74
N PHE A 277 3.69 -7.87 28.29
CA PHE A 277 4.56 -6.90 27.67
C PHE A 277 5.29 -7.55 26.48
N GLU A 278 5.34 -6.86 25.34
CA GLU A 278 6.15 -7.22 24.17
C GLU A 278 6.99 -6.03 23.72
N ASP A 279 8.25 -6.26 23.41
CA ASP A 279 9.15 -5.34 22.70
C ASP A 279 9.54 -5.99 21.36
N TYR A 280 9.42 -5.23 20.27
CA TYR A 280 9.66 -5.65 18.90
C TYR A 280 10.63 -4.66 18.24
N SER A 281 11.60 -5.18 17.50
CA SER A 281 12.48 -4.40 16.65
C SER A 281 12.74 -5.17 15.36
N ASN A 282 12.70 -4.46 14.23
CA ASN A 282 12.92 -5.00 12.91
C ASN A 282 13.79 -4.07 12.06
N ASP A 283 14.75 -4.66 11.36
CA ASP A 283 15.57 -4.01 10.34
C ASP A 283 15.50 -4.88 9.08
N ASN A 284 15.18 -4.27 7.93
CA ASN A 284 14.93 -5.04 6.72
C ASN A 284 15.41 -4.36 5.44
N ARG A 285 15.84 -5.21 4.49
CA ARG A 285 16.06 -4.91 3.07
C ARG A 285 15.46 -6.03 2.25
N ARG A 286 14.21 -5.82 1.83
CA ARG A 286 13.44 -6.85 1.12
C ARG A 286 13.77 -6.84 -0.38
N PRO A 287 13.86 -8.01 -1.02
CA PRO A 287 14.09 -8.06 -2.47
C PRO A 287 12.79 -7.76 -3.24
N ASN A 288 12.92 -7.24 -4.46
CA ASN A 288 11.80 -7.03 -5.38
C ASN A 288 11.10 -8.35 -5.73
N THR A 289 9.79 -8.46 -5.52
CA THR A 289 8.98 -9.62 -5.91
C THR A 289 8.42 -9.53 -7.33
N LEU A 290 8.52 -8.36 -7.96
CA LEU A 290 8.22 -8.13 -9.37
C LEU A 290 9.51 -7.81 -10.16
N THR A 291 9.53 -8.15 -11.44
CA THR A 291 10.58 -7.70 -12.36
C THR A 291 10.43 -6.20 -12.64
N PRO A 292 11.52 -5.42 -12.71
CA PRO A 292 11.44 -4.00 -13.08
C PRO A 292 11.04 -3.83 -14.55
N VAL A 293 10.47 -2.67 -14.89
CA VAL A 293 10.20 -2.23 -16.26
C VAL A 293 11.50 -2.22 -17.08
N ASP A 294 11.41 -2.72 -18.30
CA ASP A 294 12.54 -2.93 -19.21
C ASP A 294 12.70 -1.77 -20.21
N TYR A 295 13.60 -0.82 -19.93
CA TYR A 295 14.12 0.12 -20.94
C TYR A 295 15.53 -0.25 -21.41
N VAL A 296 15.97 -1.48 -21.18
CA VAL A 296 17.27 -1.98 -21.65
C VAL A 296 17.09 -2.64 -23.00
N THR A 297 16.17 -3.60 -23.12
CA THR A 297 15.90 -4.32 -24.37
C THR A 297 15.56 -3.38 -25.53
N PRO A 298 14.64 -2.40 -25.39
CA PRO A 298 14.33 -1.47 -26.47
C PRO A 298 15.53 -0.60 -26.90
N TRP A 299 16.42 -0.27 -25.97
CA TRP A 299 17.64 0.47 -26.25
C TRP A 299 18.69 -0.37 -27.00
N ILE A 300 18.82 -1.65 -26.65
CA ILE A 300 19.64 -2.61 -27.40
C ILE A 300 19.10 -2.79 -28.82
N GLU A 301 17.78 -3.01 -28.97
CA GLU A 301 17.09 -3.14 -30.27
C GLU A 301 17.27 -1.90 -31.14
N ALA A 302 17.32 -0.71 -30.54
CA ALA A 302 17.58 0.55 -31.24
C ALA A 302 19.03 0.72 -31.74
N GLY A 303 19.92 -0.24 -31.50
CA GLY A 303 21.32 -0.16 -31.90
C GLY A 303 22.23 0.51 -30.87
N MET A 304 21.81 0.54 -29.59
CA MET A 304 22.55 1.08 -28.45
C MET A 304 23.06 2.51 -28.70
N PRO A 305 22.16 3.49 -28.91
CA PRO A 305 22.54 4.87 -29.12
C PRO A 305 23.15 5.47 -27.84
N MET A 306 24.23 6.23 -28.02
CA MET A 306 24.99 6.92 -26.96
C MET A 306 25.15 8.39 -27.30
N TYR A 307 24.80 9.27 -26.37
CA TYR A 307 24.94 10.72 -26.49
C TYR A 307 26.31 11.19 -25.99
N ASN A 308 26.94 12.09 -26.72
CA ASN A 308 28.10 12.84 -26.27
C ASN A 308 27.66 14.30 -25.99
N PRO A 309 27.65 14.73 -24.72
CA PRO A 309 27.25 16.10 -24.38
C PRO A 309 28.21 17.17 -24.94
N ILE A 310 29.47 16.83 -25.23
CA ILE A 310 30.49 17.82 -25.62
C ILE A 310 30.35 18.29 -27.06
N ASP A 311 30.01 17.39 -27.99
CA ASP A 311 29.76 17.70 -29.40
C ASP A 311 28.27 17.68 -29.78
N GLN A 312 27.40 17.40 -28.80
CA GLN A 312 25.96 17.24 -28.94
C GLN A 312 25.52 16.19 -29.98
N MET A 313 26.35 15.19 -30.28
CA MET A 313 26.02 14.12 -31.22
C MET A 313 25.56 12.85 -30.48
N VAL A 314 24.67 12.09 -31.13
CA VAL A 314 24.37 10.70 -30.76
C VAL A 314 25.11 9.77 -31.70
N THR A 315 25.74 8.73 -31.18
CA THR A 315 26.38 7.65 -31.95
C THR A 315 25.71 6.31 -31.65
N TYR A 316 25.29 5.58 -32.68
CA TYR A 316 24.86 4.18 -32.53
C TYR A 316 26.07 3.28 -32.43
N THR A 317 26.28 2.65 -31.28
CA THR A 317 27.50 1.85 -31.04
C THR A 317 27.59 0.60 -31.92
N THR A 318 26.45 0.12 -32.44
CA THR A 318 26.38 -1.05 -33.33
C THR A 318 26.78 -0.76 -34.78
N THR A 319 26.51 0.45 -35.28
CA THR A 319 26.74 0.82 -36.70
C THR A 319 27.81 1.90 -36.87
N GLY A 320 28.08 2.69 -35.83
CA GLY A 320 28.90 3.90 -35.89
C GLY A 320 28.21 5.11 -36.52
N GLU A 321 26.92 4.99 -36.86
CA GLU A 321 26.13 6.09 -37.42
C GLU A 321 25.94 7.20 -36.39
N GLN A 322 25.96 8.46 -36.84
CA GLN A 322 25.81 9.64 -36.00
C GLN A 322 24.57 10.45 -36.35
N VAL A 323 23.86 10.94 -35.34
CA VAL A 323 22.68 11.80 -35.46
C VAL A 323 22.89 13.06 -34.63
N GLY A 324 22.60 14.23 -35.20
CA GLY A 324 22.75 15.53 -34.53
C GLY A 324 23.43 16.59 -35.42
N PRO A 325 23.92 17.70 -34.84
CA PRO A 325 23.96 17.98 -33.40
C PRO A 325 22.58 18.28 -32.81
N PHE A 326 22.39 18.00 -31.52
CA PHE A 326 21.17 18.33 -30.80
C PHE A 326 21.30 19.66 -30.06
N ILE A 327 20.37 20.58 -30.32
CA ILE A 327 20.35 21.91 -29.71
C ILE A 327 19.01 22.21 -29.06
N THR A 328 19.01 23.09 -28.08
CA THR A 328 17.85 23.39 -27.26
C THR A 328 16.94 24.48 -27.85
N ARG A 329 17.50 25.41 -28.63
CA ARG A 329 16.78 26.58 -29.18
C ARG A 329 17.28 26.95 -30.57
N THR A 330 16.42 27.63 -31.33
CA THR A 330 16.74 28.14 -32.69
C THR A 330 17.79 29.24 -32.72
N GLY A 331 18.02 29.93 -31.59
CA GLY A 331 19.06 30.96 -31.45
C GLY A 331 20.48 30.41 -31.25
N SER A 332 20.65 29.09 -31.21
CA SER A 332 21.95 28.44 -31.07
C SER A 332 22.89 28.75 -32.25
N PRO A 333 24.19 28.99 -32.01
CA PRO A 333 25.18 29.08 -33.09
C PRO A 333 25.28 27.83 -33.97
N LEU A 334 24.81 26.67 -33.49
CA LEU A 334 24.87 25.37 -34.18
C LEU A 334 23.63 25.07 -35.05
N ILE A 335 22.66 25.99 -35.14
CA ILE A 335 21.41 25.76 -35.90
C ILE A 335 21.66 25.41 -37.37
N ASP A 336 22.68 25.99 -37.99
CA ASP A 336 23.02 25.73 -39.40
C ASP A 336 23.65 24.35 -39.59
N ASP A 337 24.33 23.81 -38.57
CA ASP A 337 24.86 22.45 -38.58
C ASP A 337 23.71 21.44 -38.53
N VAL A 338 22.68 21.69 -37.71
CA VAL A 338 21.45 20.87 -37.66
C VAL A 338 20.73 20.87 -39.00
N ARG A 339 20.57 22.04 -39.62
CA ARG A 339 19.96 22.16 -40.95
C ARG A 339 20.78 21.42 -42.00
N SER A 340 22.10 21.53 -41.95
CA SER A 340 23.02 20.86 -42.88
C SER A 340 22.96 19.34 -42.73
N TYR A 341 22.86 18.83 -41.51
CA TYR A 341 22.65 17.41 -41.25
C TYR A 341 21.35 16.91 -41.92
N ILE A 342 20.23 17.59 -41.69
CA ILE A 342 18.92 17.20 -42.26
C ILE A 342 18.95 17.26 -43.80
N MET A 343 19.60 18.28 -44.38
CA MET A 343 19.79 18.37 -45.84
C MET A 343 20.71 17.28 -46.41
N GLY A 344 21.54 16.66 -45.57
CA GLY A 344 22.42 15.56 -45.93
C GLY A 344 21.77 14.16 -45.84
N LEU A 345 20.55 14.06 -45.30
CA LEU A 345 19.84 12.78 -45.19
C LEU A 345 19.48 12.22 -46.58
N SER A 346 19.53 10.90 -46.72
CA SER A 346 19.30 10.24 -48.02
C SER A 346 17.88 10.39 -48.56
N ASP A 347 16.91 10.66 -47.68
CA ASP A 347 15.49 10.85 -47.94
C ASP A 347 15.06 12.33 -47.78
N TYR A 348 16.01 13.26 -47.84
CA TYR A 348 15.75 14.69 -47.74
C TYR A 348 14.76 15.20 -48.81
N ASP A 349 13.75 15.95 -48.37
CA ASP A 349 12.80 16.68 -49.20
C ASP A 349 12.66 18.13 -48.71
N ALA A 350 13.08 19.07 -49.56
CA ALA A 350 13.06 20.50 -49.25
C ALA A 350 11.64 21.03 -48.96
N SER A 351 10.59 20.38 -49.48
CA SER A 351 9.19 20.80 -49.29
C SER A 351 8.65 20.55 -47.87
N LEU A 352 9.35 19.75 -47.07
CA LEU A 352 8.95 19.42 -45.70
C LEU A 352 9.39 20.48 -44.67
N TRP A 353 10.19 21.47 -45.07
CA TRP A 353 10.54 22.60 -44.22
C TRP A 353 9.39 23.59 -44.06
N ASN A 354 9.24 24.16 -42.87
CA ASN A 354 8.49 25.40 -42.71
C ASN A 354 9.30 26.62 -43.20
N ASP A 355 8.63 27.75 -43.42
CA ASP A 355 9.26 28.98 -43.98
C ASP A 355 10.48 29.46 -43.18
N SER A 356 10.43 29.34 -41.85
CA SER A 356 11.51 29.78 -40.95
C SER A 356 12.62 28.73 -40.76
N GLN A 357 12.49 27.55 -41.36
CA GLN A 357 13.39 26.41 -41.17
C GLN A 357 13.69 26.08 -39.70
N THR A 358 12.63 26.05 -38.90
CA THR A 358 12.62 25.69 -37.48
C THR A 358 11.87 24.37 -37.22
N SER A 359 11.20 23.83 -38.24
CA SER A 359 10.61 22.50 -38.23
C SER A 359 10.73 21.81 -39.58
N TYR A 360 10.89 20.49 -39.56
CA TYR A 360 10.95 19.63 -40.75
C TYR A 360 9.89 18.54 -40.63
N ASN A 361 9.10 18.34 -41.69
CA ASN A 361 7.93 17.46 -41.72
C ASN A 361 6.91 17.78 -40.61
N GLY A 362 6.75 19.07 -40.30
CA GLY A 362 5.88 19.53 -39.21
C GLY A 362 6.42 19.26 -37.80
N ARG A 363 7.64 18.73 -37.63
CA ARG A 363 8.27 18.43 -36.35
C ARG A 363 9.39 19.41 -36.02
N SER A 364 9.51 19.83 -34.76
CA SER A 364 10.58 20.75 -34.34
C SER A 364 11.95 20.09 -34.53
N ILE A 365 12.91 20.85 -35.06
CA ILE A 365 14.31 20.39 -35.19
C ILE A 365 15.19 20.78 -33.99
N VAL A 366 14.60 21.41 -32.98
CA VAL A 366 15.28 21.80 -31.73
C VAL A 366 14.49 21.36 -30.50
N GLY A 367 15.18 21.30 -29.37
CA GLY A 367 14.58 21.05 -28.07
C GLY A 367 14.18 19.59 -27.85
N TRP A 368 13.28 19.37 -26.90
CA TRP A 368 12.91 18.03 -26.42
C TRP A 368 12.37 17.11 -27.52
N THR A 369 11.52 17.66 -28.39
CA THR A 369 10.80 16.88 -29.41
C THR A 369 11.68 16.46 -30.57
N ALA A 370 12.80 17.14 -30.82
CA ALA A 370 13.72 16.79 -31.90
C ALA A 370 14.22 15.34 -31.79
N LEU A 371 14.58 14.90 -30.57
CA LEU A 371 15.09 13.55 -30.32
C LEU A 371 13.96 12.52 -30.14
N ALA A 372 12.87 12.90 -29.48
CA ALA A 372 11.88 11.96 -28.95
C ALA A 372 10.61 11.81 -29.81
N GLU A 373 10.31 12.75 -30.69
CA GLU A 373 9.06 12.75 -31.45
C GLU A 373 9.12 11.84 -32.68
N ASN A 374 8.10 10.99 -32.85
CA ASN A 374 8.03 10.07 -33.98
C ASN A 374 7.89 10.84 -35.30
N GLY A 375 8.71 10.50 -36.28
CA GLY A 375 8.78 11.15 -37.58
C GLY A 375 9.61 12.44 -37.59
N SER A 376 10.29 12.78 -36.48
CA SER A 376 11.35 13.78 -36.47
C SER A 376 12.54 13.29 -37.28
N ALA A 377 13.17 14.19 -38.05
CA ALA A 377 14.41 13.89 -38.78
C ALA A 377 15.62 13.63 -37.85
N LEU A 378 15.50 14.00 -36.57
CA LEU A 378 16.51 13.79 -35.54
C LEU A 378 16.08 12.74 -34.50
N GLN A 379 15.05 11.94 -34.81
CA GLN A 379 14.54 10.93 -33.89
C GLN A 379 15.64 9.92 -33.56
N VAL A 380 15.84 9.66 -32.25
CA VAL A 380 16.72 8.60 -31.75
C VAL A 380 15.87 7.63 -30.94
N PRO A 381 15.47 6.49 -31.52
CA PRO A 381 14.66 5.52 -30.79
C PRO A 381 15.39 4.93 -29.58
N GLY A 382 14.63 4.56 -28.54
CA GLY A 382 15.19 3.93 -27.33
C GLY A 382 15.98 4.88 -26.41
N MET A 383 16.01 6.19 -26.71
CA MET A 383 16.66 7.21 -25.91
C MET A 383 15.69 8.36 -25.60
N ARG A 384 15.88 9.02 -24.46
CA ARG A 384 15.22 10.27 -24.14
C ARG A 384 16.16 11.23 -23.44
N TRP A 385 15.86 12.52 -23.54
CA TRP A 385 16.41 13.51 -22.63
C TRP A 385 15.89 13.26 -21.21
N THR A 386 16.64 13.72 -20.22
CA THR A 386 16.23 13.72 -18.81
C THR A 386 16.05 15.16 -18.34
N ASN A 387 15.44 15.35 -17.16
CA ASN A 387 15.20 16.69 -16.64
C ASN A 387 16.51 17.35 -16.14
N SER A 388 16.49 18.66 -15.91
CA SER A 388 17.64 19.47 -15.50
C SER A 388 18.05 19.34 -14.02
N ARG A 389 17.62 18.26 -13.32
CA ARG A 389 17.96 18.08 -11.90
C ARG A 389 19.43 17.68 -11.73
N PRO A 390 20.10 18.13 -10.67
CA PRO A 390 21.36 17.56 -10.23
C PRO A 390 21.23 16.05 -10.09
N THR A 391 22.28 15.35 -10.48
CA THR A 391 22.28 13.89 -10.55
C THR A 391 23.43 13.35 -9.74
N MET A 392 23.08 12.66 -8.67
CA MET A 392 24.00 11.88 -7.87
C MET A 392 24.06 10.46 -8.46
N GLN A 393 25.21 10.09 -9.01
CA GLN A 393 25.52 8.74 -9.45
C GLN A 393 26.07 7.97 -8.26
N ILE A 394 25.48 6.82 -7.94
CA ILE A 394 25.80 5.99 -6.78
C ILE A 394 26.11 4.58 -7.29
N ALA A 395 27.23 4.01 -6.87
CA ALA A 395 27.58 2.63 -7.19
C ALA A 395 28.10 1.94 -5.93
N ASN A 396 27.65 0.71 -5.68
CA ASN A 396 28.02 -0.06 -4.50
C ASN A 396 27.83 0.72 -3.18
N GLY A 397 26.76 1.50 -3.07
CA GLY A 397 26.43 2.32 -1.89
C GLY A 397 27.23 3.62 -1.75
N GLU A 398 28.19 3.91 -2.63
CA GLU A 398 29.02 5.12 -2.58
C GLU A 398 28.66 6.09 -3.71
N THR A 399 28.63 7.39 -3.41
CA THR A 399 28.50 8.43 -4.43
C THR A 399 29.78 8.48 -5.26
N VAL A 400 29.66 8.21 -6.56
CA VAL A 400 30.79 8.15 -7.49
C VAL A 400 30.93 9.41 -8.34
N ASN A 401 29.81 10.08 -8.64
CA ASN A 401 29.79 11.41 -9.25
C ASN A 401 28.56 12.17 -8.75
N TRP A 402 28.65 13.49 -8.67
CA TRP A 402 27.49 14.34 -8.44
C TRP A 402 27.61 15.58 -9.30
N VAL A 403 26.73 15.70 -10.31
CA VAL A 403 26.84 16.77 -11.30
C VAL A 403 25.52 17.43 -11.60
N GLN A 404 25.57 18.72 -11.89
CA GLN A 404 24.44 19.45 -12.43
C GLN A 404 24.20 19.05 -13.90
N ALA A 405 23.23 18.17 -14.14
CA ALA A 405 22.93 17.58 -15.46
C ALA A 405 22.62 18.59 -16.58
N ARG A 406 22.22 19.82 -16.23
CA ARG A 406 22.17 20.98 -17.13
C ARG A 406 22.65 22.20 -16.34
N PRO A 407 23.60 22.99 -16.85
CA PRO A 407 24.09 24.17 -16.14
C PRO A 407 22.91 25.10 -15.83
N GLY A 408 22.67 25.34 -14.54
CA GLY A 408 21.50 26.06 -14.05
C GLY A 408 21.66 27.57 -14.11
N GLY A 409 20.64 28.29 -13.64
CA GLY A 409 20.79 29.70 -13.36
C GLY A 409 21.75 29.92 -12.18
N TYR A 410 22.58 30.94 -12.28
CA TYR A 410 23.50 31.42 -11.25
C TYR A 410 23.06 32.82 -10.82
N ARG A 411 23.26 33.23 -9.57
CA ARG A 411 23.07 34.61 -9.13
C ARG A 411 24.42 35.24 -8.83
N THR A 412 24.62 36.50 -9.18
CA THR A 412 25.91 37.18 -8.91
C THR A 412 26.03 37.68 -7.47
N VAL A 413 24.90 37.90 -6.77
CA VAL A 413 24.87 38.33 -5.36
C VAL A 413 23.50 38.02 -4.72
N TYR A 414 23.50 37.74 -3.42
CA TYR A 414 22.32 37.70 -2.56
C TYR A 414 22.09 39.03 -1.86
N GLY A 415 20.90 39.61 -2.04
CA GLY A 415 20.58 40.90 -1.42
C GLY A 415 21.41 42.06 -1.98
N THR A 416 21.08 43.25 -1.50
CA THR A 416 21.92 44.45 -1.63
C THR A 416 21.93 45.18 -0.28
N ASP A 417 22.93 46.02 -0.01
CA ASP A 417 22.99 46.84 1.21
C ASP A 417 21.75 47.73 1.40
N GLU A 418 21.02 48.04 0.32
CA GLU A 418 19.85 48.94 0.28
C GLU A 418 18.52 48.18 0.33
N ASN A 419 18.51 46.92 -0.09
CA ASN A 419 17.36 46.03 -0.01
C ASN A 419 17.86 44.58 0.12
N PRO A 420 17.92 44.04 1.35
CA PRO A 420 18.30 42.66 1.59
C PRO A 420 17.41 41.69 0.80
N ALA A 421 16.13 42.01 0.60
CA ALA A 421 15.17 41.18 -0.15
C ALA A 421 15.30 41.25 -1.70
N ALA A 422 16.12 42.16 -2.25
CA ALA A 422 16.34 42.25 -3.69
C ALA A 422 17.32 41.16 -4.15
N ASN A 423 16.95 40.34 -5.14
CA ASN A 423 17.88 39.38 -5.73
C ASN A 423 18.25 39.79 -7.17
N ALA A 424 19.53 39.65 -7.54
CA ALA A 424 20.00 39.83 -8.92
C ALA A 424 19.31 38.83 -9.89
N ALA A 425 19.29 39.14 -11.19
CA ALA A 425 18.75 38.24 -12.20
C ALA A 425 19.45 36.86 -12.18
N TRP A 426 18.74 35.81 -12.61
CA TRP A 426 19.31 34.47 -12.75
C TRP A 426 20.20 34.40 -14.00
N GLY A 427 21.49 34.66 -13.82
CA GLY A 427 22.54 34.46 -14.82
C GLY A 427 22.45 35.41 -16.02
N PRO A 428 23.40 35.29 -16.95
CA PRO A 428 23.30 35.94 -18.26
C PRO A 428 22.05 35.47 -19.01
N SER A 429 21.45 36.36 -19.80
CA SER A 429 20.38 36.02 -20.73
C SER A 429 20.82 34.97 -21.74
N SER A 430 19.87 34.24 -22.35
CA SER A 430 20.22 33.24 -23.36
C SER A 430 21.01 33.83 -24.53
N ASP A 431 20.75 35.09 -24.88
CA ASP A 431 21.44 35.76 -25.98
C ASP A 431 22.90 36.06 -25.61
N GLU A 432 23.16 36.45 -24.35
CA GLU A 432 24.52 36.64 -23.82
C GLU A 432 25.30 35.31 -23.73
N ILE A 433 24.61 34.22 -23.36
CA ILE A 433 25.20 32.88 -23.34
C ILE A 433 25.60 32.43 -24.75
N TYR A 434 24.70 32.56 -25.73
CA TYR A 434 24.96 32.16 -27.13
C TYR A 434 26.02 33.03 -27.82
N ALA A 435 26.24 34.27 -27.36
CA ALA A 435 27.30 35.14 -27.86
C ALA A 435 28.70 34.76 -27.33
N ASN A 436 28.79 33.94 -26.28
CA ASN A 436 30.07 33.55 -25.66
C ASN A 436 30.48 32.13 -26.06
N ALA A 437 31.63 32.02 -26.73
CA ALA A 437 32.16 30.77 -27.28
C ALA A 437 32.47 29.67 -26.24
N ASN A 438 32.72 30.04 -24.98
CA ASN A 438 32.97 29.10 -23.89
C ASN A 438 31.68 28.64 -23.22
N ASN A 439 30.66 29.51 -23.18
CA ASN A 439 29.43 29.28 -22.43
C ASN A 439 28.35 28.56 -23.26
N TYR A 440 28.21 28.85 -24.56
CA TYR A 440 27.16 28.22 -25.37
C TYR A 440 27.29 26.68 -25.49
N PRO A 441 28.49 26.07 -25.65
CA PRO A 441 28.59 24.62 -25.76
C PRO A 441 28.11 23.93 -24.48
N VAL A 442 28.41 24.53 -23.32
CA VAL A 442 27.97 24.07 -21.99
C VAL A 442 26.46 24.23 -21.84
N TYR A 443 25.87 25.34 -22.29
CA TYR A 443 24.42 25.57 -22.24
C TYR A 443 23.60 24.56 -23.05
N GLU A 444 24.16 24.08 -24.17
CA GLU A 444 23.52 23.09 -25.04
C GLU A 444 23.64 21.66 -24.52
N GLN A 445 24.56 21.38 -23.58
CA GLN A 445 24.70 20.06 -22.98
C GLN A 445 23.37 19.59 -22.38
N GLN A 446 22.94 18.42 -22.80
CA GLN A 446 21.81 17.71 -22.23
C GLN A 446 22.28 16.49 -21.44
N TRP A 447 21.36 15.88 -20.70
CA TRP A 447 21.59 14.58 -20.08
C TRP A 447 20.55 13.60 -20.56
N SER A 448 20.98 12.42 -20.99
CA SER A 448 20.12 11.41 -21.61
C SER A 448 20.00 10.14 -20.76
N SER A 449 19.00 9.33 -21.06
CA SER A 449 18.88 7.95 -20.56
C SER A 449 18.20 7.09 -21.62
N SER A 450 18.23 5.77 -21.45
CA SER A 450 17.33 4.91 -22.22
C SER A 450 15.85 5.20 -21.95
N ALA A 451 15.03 4.82 -22.92
CA ALA A 451 13.58 4.90 -22.90
C ALA A 451 12.99 3.73 -23.71
N ASP A 452 11.67 3.55 -23.67
CA ASP A 452 11.01 2.64 -24.61
C ASP A 452 11.14 3.14 -26.06
N TYR A 453 11.17 2.19 -26.99
CA TYR A 453 11.19 2.42 -28.42
C TYR A 453 9.74 2.67 -28.91
N SER A 454 9.36 3.93 -29.16
CA SER A 454 7.95 4.29 -29.37
C SER A 454 7.35 3.88 -30.73
N ALA A 455 6.57 2.80 -30.69
CA ALA A 455 5.33 2.57 -31.47
C ALA A 455 4.44 1.45 -30.88
N ARG A 456 4.83 0.80 -29.76
CA ARG A 456 4.06 -0.28 -29.13
C ARG A 456 2.86 0.33 -28.38
N GLY A 457 1.66 -0.19 -28.64
CA GLY A 457 0.44 0.26 -27.97
C GLY A 457 -0.15 1.60 -28.45
N GLY A 458 0.25 2.13 -29.61
CA GLY A 458 -0.23 3.43 -30.11
C GLY A 458 -1.77 3.54 -30.27
N ASN A 459 -2.46 2.41 -30.37
CA ASN A 459 -3.93 2.31 -30.40
C ASN A 459 -4.52 1.64 -29.14
N ILE A 460 -3.78 1.58 -28.03
CA ILE A 460 -4.20 0.92 -26.79
C ILE A 460 -4.13 1.94 -25.65
N ALA A 461 -5.27 2.24 -25.03
CA ALA A 461 -5.29 3.15 -23.89
C ALA A 461 -4.49 2.57 -22.71
N SER A 462 -3.79 3.45 -21.99
CA SER A 462 -3.07 3.10 -20.76
C SER A 462 -2.07 1.95 -20.91
N TRP A 463 -1.43 1.84 -22.07
CA TRP A 463 -0.37 0.86 -22.33
C TRP A 463 0.69 0.87 -21.23
N LYS A 464 1.06 -0.32 -20.76
CA LYS A 464 2.09 -0.55 -19.74
C LYS A 464 3.30 -1.22 -20.36
N TYR A 465 4.47 -0.79 -19.93
CA TYR A 465 5.74 -1.33 -20.42
C TYR A 465 6.03 -2.68 -19.75
N PRO A 466 6.58 -3.64 -20.51
CA PRO A 466 6.89 -4.95 -19.96
C PRO A 466 8.04 -4.92 -18.97
N GLY A 467 7.95 -5.76 -17.95
CA GLY A 467 9.07 -6.09 -17.08
C GLY A 467 10.13 -6.94 -17.78
N VAL A 468 11.35 -6.93 -17.26
CA VAL A 468 12.46 -7.73 -17.78
C VAL A 468 12.17 -9.22 -17.70
N THR A 469 12.39 -9.93 -18.81
CA THR A 469 12.22 -11.39 -18.92
C THR A 469 13.45 -12.10 -19.48
N ASP A 470 14.55 -11.38 -19.72
CA ASP A 470 15.82 -11.95 -20.16
C ASP A 470 16.83 -11.98 -18.99
N GLN A 471 17.22 -13.18 -18.56
CA GLN A 471 18.19 -13.35 -17.46
C GLN A 471 19.59 -12.84 -17.80
N SER A 472 19.92 -12.65 -19.09
CA SER A 472 21.19 -12.03 -19.49
C SER A 472 21.24 -10.52 -19.17
N ILE A 473 20.08 -9.87 -19.04
CA ILE A 473 19.95 -8.49 -18.60
C ILE A 473 19.88 -8.43 -17.08
N TYR A 474 19.01 -9.23 -16.45
CA TYR A 474 18.80 -9.25 -15.01
C TYR A 474 18.64 -10.68 -14.47
N ASP A 475 19.57 -11.15 -13.64
CA ASP A 475 19.41 -12.38 -12.87
C ASP A 475 18.46 -12.17 -11.67
N TRP A 476 17.15 -12.19 -11.93
CA TRP A 476 16.11 -12.04 -10.91
C TRP A 476 16.02 -13.21 -9.92
N GLU A 477 16.73 -14.32 -10.16
CA GLU A 477 16.72 -15.45 -9.23
C GLU A 477 17.69 -15.21 -8.07
N ASN A 478 18.85 -14.62 -8.36
CA ASN A 478 19.93 -14.51 -7.37
C ASN A 478 20.26 -13.08 -6.94
N LEU A 479 19.88 -12.05 -7.70
CA LEU A 479 20.34 -10.69 -7.45
C LEU A 479 19.22 -9.76 -6.97
N ASN A 480 19.45 -9.11 -5.82
CA ASN A 480 18.61 -8.02 -5.33
C ASN A 480 19.10 -6.68 -5.88
N ILE A 481 18.26 -5.98 -6.64
CA ILE A 481 18.53 -4.65 -7.20
C ILE A 481 18.05 -3.49 -6.32
N LEU A 482 17.31 -3.78 -5.24
CA LEU A 482 16.71 -2.79 -4.35
C LEU A 482 17.46 -2.66 -3.01
N GLN A 483 18.77 -2.87 -2.98
CA GLN A 483 19.52 -2.82 -1.71
C GLN A 483 19.56 -1.44 -1.10
N MET A 484 19.36 -0.35 -1.86
CA MET A 484 19.26 1.00 -1.31
C MET A 484 17.97 1.22 -0.50
N ASN A 485 16.93 0.41 -0.75
CA ASN A 485 15.65 0.49 -0.08
C ASN A 485 15.70 -0.29 1.25
N TYR A 486 15.27 0.34 2.34
CA TYR A 486 15.27 -0.28 3.66
C TYR A 486 14.15 0.23 4.56
N GLY A 487 13.82 -0.55 5.58
CA GLY A 487 12.86 -0.20 6.62
C GLY A 487 13.36 -0.55 8.02
N GLU A 488 13.07 0.31 8.97
CA GLU A 488 13.31 0.13 10.40
C GLU A 488 11.96 0.25 11.12
N GLU A 489 11.65 -0.68 12.03
CA GLU A 489 10.41 -0.66 12.81
C GLU A 489 10.72 -1.03 14.27
N ASP A 490 10.12 -0.32 15.21
CA ASP A 490 10.16 -0.63 16.63
C ASP A 490 8.73 -0.58 17.20
N ALA A 491 8.39 -1.50 18.11
CA ALA A 491 7.08 -1.50 18.74
C ALA A 491 7.10 -1.99 20.19
N ARG A 492 6.14 -1.52 20.97
CA ARG A 492 5.85 -2.01 22.31
C ARG A 492 4.37 -2.31 22.45
N THR A 493 4.05 -3.46 23.01
CA THR A 493 2.67 -3.83 23.34
C THR A 493 2.57 -4.07 24.83
N LEU A 494 1.63 -3.40 25.50
CA LEU A 494 1.28 -3.64 26.90
C LEU A 494 -0.18 -4.07 26.99
N ASN A 495 -0.46 -5.06 27.81
CA ASN A 495 -1.83 -5.46 28.10
C ASN A 495 -1.96 -5.82 29.58
N LEU A 496 -3.02 -5.34 30.21
CA LEU A 496 -3.40 -5.66 31.58
C LEU A 496 -4.88 -6.03 31.59
N GLU A 497 -5.20 -7.20 32.11
CA GLU A 497 -6.55 -7.71 32.27
C GLU A 497 -6.82 -8.02 33.73
N PHE A 498 -8.03 -7.70 34.17
CA PHE A 498 -8.60 -8.07 35.45
C PHE A 498 -9.92 -8.81 35.22
N GLU A 499 -10.08 -9.94 35.88
CA GLU A 499 -11.30 -10.74 35.87
C GLU A 499 -11.77 -10.99 37.30
N GLN A 500 -13.08 -10.91 37.51
CA GLN A 500 -13.76 -11.14 38.78
C GLN A 500 -15.02 -11.97 38.56
N LYS A 501 -15.12 -13.12 39.24
CA LYS A 501 -16.39 -13.81 39.46
C LYS A 501 -17.15 -13.09 40.57
N ILE A 502 -18.33 -12.54 40.27
CA ILE A 502 -19.14 -11.80 41.24
C ILE A 502 -20.07 -12.76 42.00
N ASN A 503 -20.65 -13.71 41.28
CA ASN A 503 -21.40 -14.86 41.81
C ASN A 503 -21.34 -16.02 40.79
N GLU A 504 -22.11 -17.09 41.01
CA GLU A 504 -22.11 -18.28 40.13
C GLU A 504 -22.40 -17.97 38.66
N ASP A 505 -23.27 -17.00 38.37
CA ASP A 505 -23.70 -16.69 37.00
C ASP A 505 -23.19 -15.34 36.48
N LEU A 506 -22.52 -14.51 37.30
CA LEU A 506 -22.16 -13.14 36.95
C LEU A 506 -20.65 -12.90 37.03
N PHE A 507 -20.08 -12.46 35.92
CA PHE A 507 -18.64 -12.26 35.74
C PHE A 507 -18.35 -10.86 35.22
N PHE A 508 -17.26 -10.27 35.70
CA PHE A 508 -16.78 -8.97 35.28
C PHE A 508 -15.34 -9.07 34.78
N SER A 509 -15.05 -8.40 33.68
CA SER A 509 -13.70 -8.21 33.15
C SER A 509 -13.47 -6.74 32.85
N ALA A 510 -12.27 -6.25 33.14
CA ALA A 510 -11.81 -4.94 32.73
C ALA A 510 -10.36 -5.02 32.28
N GLY A 511 -10.03 -4.32 31.20
CA GLY A 511 -8.70 -4.41 30.62
C GLY A 511 -8.23 -3.12 29.99
N TRP A 512 -6.91 -2.97 29.99
CA TRP A 512 -6.17 -1.90 29.33
C TRP A 512 -5.19 -2.51 28.34
N PHE A 513 -5.11 -1.93 27.14
CA PHE A 513 -4.22 -2.34 26.09
C PHE A 513 -3.57 -1.10 25.47
N ARG A 514 -2.26 -1.15 25.24
CA ARG A 514 -1.53 -0.08 24.60
C ARG A 514 -0.53 -0.62 23.59
N GLN A 515 -0.53 -0.07 22.39
CA GLN A 515 0.53 -0.27 21.41
C GLN A 515 1.20 1.05 21.06
N GLU A 516 2.53 1.03 21.06
CA GLU A 516 3.37 2.10 20.54
C GLU A 516 4.15 1.50 19.36
N PHE A 517 4.17 2.19 18.23
CA PHE A 517 4.84 1.76 17.01
C PHE A 517 5.54 2.95 16.36
N GLU A 518 6.81 2.78 16.02
CA GLU A 518 7.59 3.74 15.25
C GLU A 518 8.14 3.01 14.03
N SER A 519 8.06 3.64 12.86
CA SER A 519 8.66 3.13 11.64
C SER A 519 9.38 4.23 10.88
N TYR A 520 10.52 3.88 10.29
CA TYR A 520 11.21 4.68 9.29
C TYR A 520 11.36 3.85 8.02
N SER A 521 10.90 4.38 6.90
CA SER A 521 10.88 3.69 5.62
C SER A 521 11.52 4.53 4.52
N SER A 522 12.54 3.97 3.87
CA SER A 522 13.27 4.61 2.77
C SER A 522 13.11 3.79 1.50
N TYR A 523 11.85 3.63 1.04
CA TYR A 523 11.51 2.94 -0.22
C TYR A 523 11.44 3.93 -1.38
N THR A 524 12.53 4.68 -1.54
CA THR A 524 12.63 5.84 -2.44
C THR A 524 12.61 5.45 -3.92
N VAL A 525 13.30 4.36 -4.27
CA VAL A 525 13.15 3.73 -5.57
C VAL A 525 11.82 2.99 -5.55
N SER A 526 10.95 3.33 -6.50
CA SER A 526 9.55 2.83 -6.60
C SER A 526 8.51 3.48 -5.71
N GLN A 527 8.72 4.72 -5.29
CA GLN A 527 7.71 5.48 -4.53
C GLN A 527 6.50 5.93 -5.40
N LEU A 528 6.73 6.49 -6.59
CA LEU A 528 5.68 7.04 -7.47
C LEU A 528 5.52 6.29 -8.81
N ASN A 529 6.57 5.58 -9.19
CA ASN A 529 6.74 4.89 -10.47
C ASN A 529 6.99 3.40 -10.19
N ALA A 530 6.77 2.54 -11.17
CA ALA A 530 7.30 1.19 -11.11
C ALA A 530 8.84 1.21 -11.09
N THR A 531 9.49 0.22 -10.46
CA THR A 531 10.94 0.05 -10.61
C THR A 531 11.25 -0.07 -12.10
N THR A 532 12.17 0.73 -12.61
CA THR A 532 12.52 0.76 -14.03
C THR A 532 14.02 0.68 -14.19
N LEU A 533 14.50 -0.19 -15.08
CA LEU A 533 15.90 -0.25 -15.45
C LEU A 533 16.18 0.74 -16.56
N TYR A 534 17.10 1.65 -16.30
CA TYR A 534 17.59 2.64 -17.25
C TYR A 534 19.02 2.29 -17.67
N VAL A 535 19.41 2.66 -18.88
CA VAL A 535 20.79 2.68 -19.31
C VAL A 535 21.31 4.12 -19.29
N ASP A 536 22.51 4.32 -18.75
CA ASP A 536 23.20 5.59 -18.86
C ASP A 536 23.78 5.75 -20.26
N THR A 537 23.11 6.56 -21.06
CA THR A 537 23.45 6.76 -22.46
C THR A 537 24.45 7.90 -22.68
N ASN A 538 25.05 8.46 -21.63
CA ASN A 538 25.98 9.59 -21.75
C ASN A 538 27.42 9.07 -21.79
N SER A 539 28.14 9.37 -22.88
CA SER A 539 29.53 8.91 -23.08
C SER A 539 30.54 9.70 -22.25
N TYR A 540 30.19 10.94 -21.90
CA TYR A 540 31.01 11.86 -21.11
C TYR A 540 30.15 12.51 -20.02
N LEU A 541 30.79 12.88 -18.91
CA LEU A 541 30.21 13.78 -17.93
C LEU A 541 30.12 15.21 -18.52
N PRO A 542 29.24 16.08 -18.00
CA PRO A 542 29.11 17.46 -18.48
C PRO A 542 30.42 18.26 -18.35
N THR A 543 31.26 17.88 -17.39
CA THR A 543 32.61 18.40 -17.13
C THR A 543 33.63 18.05 -18.23
N GLY A 544 33.30 17.10 -19.13
CA GLY A 544 34.15 16.67 -20.24
C GLY A 544 34.93 15.38 -19.98
N GLU A 545 34.87 14.84 -18.77
CA GLU A 545 35.49 13.57 -18.42
C GLU A 545 34.74 12.38 -19.03
N VAL A 546 35.44 11.27 -19.33
CA VAL A 546 34.78 10.05 -19.82
C VAL A 546 33.86 9.52 -18.72
N ASN A 547 32.60 9.23 -19.04
CA ASN A 547 31.68 8.67 -18.08
C ASN A 547 32.05 7.19 -17.83
N PRO A 548 32.51 6.81 -16.62
CA PRO A 548 32.88 5.42 -16.36
C PRO A 548 31.68 4.47 -16.41
N TYR A 549 30.44 4.97 -16.32
CA TYR A 549 29.25 4.13 -16.36
C TYR A 549 28.47 4.22 -17.68
N ALA A 550 29.09 4.76 -18.74
CA ALA A 550 28.51 4.75 -20.08
C ALA A 550 28.07 3.33 -20.49
N GLY A 551 26.80 3.17 -20.90
CA GLY A 551 26.18 1.88 -21.23
C GLY A 551 25.78 1.02 -20.03
N GLY A 552 26.03 1.49 -18.81
CA GLY A 552 25.69 0.83 -17.55
C GLY A 552 24.22 0.96 -17.18
N VAL A 553 23.71 -0.06 -16.50
CA VAL A 553 22.32 -0.12 -16.04
C VAL A 553 22.18 0.50 -14.65
N TYR A 554 21.12 1.27 -14.43
CA TYR A 554 20.80 1.85 -13.13
C TYR A 554 19.29 1.89 -12.86
N VAL A 555 18.92 1.95 -11.58
CA VAL A 555 17.59 2.35 -11.13
C VAL A 555 17.67 3.75 -10.51
N GLN A 556 16.57 4.49 -10.48
CA GLN A 556 16.58 5.86 -9.95
C GLN A 556 15.34 6.20 -9.14
N ASP A 557 15.49 7.23 -8.32
CA ASP A 557 14.40 7.99 -7.73
C ASP A 557 14.46 9.47 -8.15
N LEU A 558 13.33 10.14 -7.98
CA LEU A 558 13.15 11.56 -8.27
C LEU A 558 12.43 12.17 -7.08
N ASP A 559 12.98 13.26 -6.53
CA ASP A 559 12.51 13.88 -5.30
C ASP A 559 12.39 12.83 -4.17
N PRO A 560 13.53 12.24 -3.74
CA PRO A 560 13.51 11.08 -2.87
C PRO A 560 12.82 11.42 -1.55
N ASP A 561 11.71 10.74 -1.27
CA ASP A 561 11.04 10.86 0.02
C ASP A 561 11.16 9.57 0.83
N ALA A 562 11.53 9.72 2.09
CA ALA A 562 11.38 8.72 3.12
C ALA A 562 10.14 9.06 3.97
N PHE A 563 9.63 8.09 4.72
CA PHE A 563 8.48 8.29 5.58
C PHE A 563 8.78 7.79 6.99
N GLN A 564 8.39 8.60 7.98
CA GLN A 564 8.39 8.22 9.38
C GLN A 564 6.96 8.24 9.91
N ASN A 565 6.56 7.16 10.57
CA ASN A 565 5.24 7.03 11.18
C ASN A 565 5.40 6.68 12.66
N GLU A 566 4.71 7.40 13.52
CA GLU A 566 4.61 7.12 14.95
C GLU A 566 3.14 6.92 15.28
N LEU A 567 2.79 5.76 15.81
CA LEU A 567 1.44 5.39 16.19
C LEU A 567 1.38 5.01 17.66
N THR A 568 0.42 5.58 18.38
CA THR A 568 0.04 5.15 19.72
C THR A 568 -1.43 4.79 19.71
N ASN A 569 -1.76 3.55 20.06
CA ASN A 569 -3.13 3.09 20.23
C ASN A 569 -3.35 2.68 21.69
N ASP A 570 -4.24 3.38 22.40
CA ASP A 570 -4.57 3.17 23.81
C ASP A 570 -6.05 2.78 23.94
N GLN A 571 -6.33 1.63 24.54
CA GLN A 571 -7.65 1.01 24.61
C GLN A 571 -8.01 0.62 26.03
N TYR A 572 -9.23 0.94 26.44
CA TYR A 572 -9.85 0.53 27.69
C TYR A 572 -11.13 -0.24 27.38
N ARG A 573 -11.37 -1.34 28.09
CA ARG A 573 -12.63 -2.08 28.00
C ARG A 573 -13.14 -2.54 29.35
N ALA A 574 -14.45 -2.69 29.42
CA ALA A 574 -15.13 -3.41 30.49
C ALA A 574 -16.21 -4.33 29.90
N ILE A 575 -16.29 -5.55 30.42
CA ILE A 575 -17.26 -6.57 30.04
C ILE A 575 -17.98 -7.04 31.31
N LEU A 576 -19.29 -7.13 31.23
CA LEU A 576 -20.13 -7.81 32.22
C LEU A 576 -20.81 -8.98 31.52
N ALA A 577 -20.59 -10.20 32.01
CA ALA A 577 -21.18 -11.41 31.46
C ALA A 577 -22.13 -12.06 32.49
N TYR A 578 -23.33 -12.43 32.05
CA TYR A 578 -24.32 -13.13 32.86
C TYR A 578 -24.70 -14.45 32.18
N THR A 579 -24.43 -15.58 32.81
CA THR A 579 -24.48 -16.91 32.20
C THR A 579 -25.42 -17.90 32.92
N PRO A 580 -26.72 -17.60 33.06
CA PRO A 580 -27.64 -18.47 33.79
C PRO A 580 -27.88 -19.80 33.07
N ASP A 581 -27.89 -20.89 33.83
CA ASP A 581 -28.20 -22.23 33.33
C ASP A 581 -29.49 -22.78 33.96
N PHE A 582 -30.51 -23.01 33.12
CA PHE A 582 -31.79 -23.56 33.55
C PHE A 582 -31.92 -25.06 33.26
N THR A 583 -30.95 -25.71 32.63
CA THR A 583 -31.03 -27.13 32.22
C THR A 583 -31.26 -28.08 33.39
N GLY A 584 -30.77 -27.73 34.58
CA GLY A 584 -30.96 -28.48 35.82
C GLY A 584 -32.31 -28.28 36.52
N ASN A 585 -33.20 -27.41 36.02
CA ASN A 585 -34.48 -27.13 36.67
C ASN A 585 -35.53 -28.23 36.49
N ASP A 586 -36.48 -28.30 37.42
CA ASP A 586 -37.65 -29.17 37.28
C ASP A 586 -38.75 -28.57 36.38
N GLY A 587 -39.45 -29.42 35.63
CA GLY A 587 -40.64 -29.04 34.86
C GLY A 587 -40.32 -28.41 33.51
N TRP A 588 -41.02 -27.34 33.14
CA TRP A 588 -40.93 -26.76 31.79
C TRP A 588 -39.75 -25.78 31.62
N THR A 589 -39.22 -25.24 32.71
CA THR A 589 -38.13 -24.25 32.67
C THR A 589 -36.79 -24.87 32.27
N ARG A 590 -36.62 -26.19 32.42
CA ARG A 590 -35.47 -26.93 31.88
C ARG A 590 -35.26 -26.74 30.37
N TRP A 591 -36.36 -26.50 29.65
CA TRP A 591 -36.35 -26.32 28.21
C TRP A 591 -35.91 -24.91 27.79
N LEU A 592 -35.79 -23.97 28.74
CA LEU A 592 -35.19 -22.66 28.49
C LEU A 592 -33.68 -22.78 28.21
N GLY A 593 -33.03 -23.84 28.72
CA GLY A 593 -31.63 -24.17 28.48
C GLY A 593 -30.64 -23.21 29.14
N SER A 594 -29.46 -23.04 28.56
CA SER A 594 -28.40 -22.17 29.06
C SER A 594 -28.32 -20.87 28.27
N HIS A 595 -28.05 -19.76 28.95
CA HIS A 595 -27.88 -18.47 28.30
C HIS A 595 -26.55 -17.85 28.68
N GLN A 596 -26.00 -17.06 27.77
CA GLN A 596 -24.81 -16.26 27.96
C GLN A 596 -25.10 -14.86 27.42
N PHE A 597 -25.21 -13.86 28.31
CA PHE A 597 -25.43 -12.47 27.94
C PHE A 597 -24.19 -11.64 28.25
N ILE A 598 -23.88 -10.67 27.39
CA ILE A 598 -22.77 -9.73 27.57
C ILE A 598 -23.25 -8.28 27.46
N GLY A 599 -22.70 -7.44 28.33
CA GLY A 599 -22.63 -6.00 28.14
C GLY A 599 -21.17 -5.61 28.01
N PHE A 600 -20.85 -4.80 27.01
CA PHE A 600 -19.50 -4.36 26.69
C PHE A 600 -19.47 -2.85 26.49
N VAL A 601 -18.44 -2.22 27.04
CA VAL A 601 -18.08 -0.83 26.73
C VAL A 601 -16.59 -0.74 26.47
N SER A 602 -16.19 0.09 25.52
CA SER A 602 -14.77 0.41 25.31
C SER A 602 -14.57 1.84 24.84
N GLU A 603 -13.38 2.35 25.14
CA GLU A 603 -12.84 3.57 24.56
C GLU A 603 -11.47 3.26 23.97
N GLU A 604 -11.27 3.65 22.72
CA GLU A 604 -10.01 3.57 21.99
C GLU A 604 -9.58 4.98 21.59
N LYS A 605 -8.31 5.30 21.77
CA LYS A 605 -7.69 6.51 21.24
C LYS A 605 -6.43 6.15 20.50
N GLU A 606 -6.44 6.40 19.20
CA GLU A 606 -5.28 6.30 18.33
C GLU A 606 -4.76 7.70 18.00
N THR A 607 -3.45 7.89 18.10
CA THR A 607 -2.74 9.07 17.62
C THR A 607 -1.68 8.62 16.63
N GLN A 608 -1.68 9.23 15.46
CA GLN A 608 -0.72 8.97 14.39
C GLN A 608 -0.02 10.27 14.01
N ASP A 609 1.27 10.32 14.26
CA ASP A 609 2.15 11.38 13.76
C ASP A 609 2.85 10.87 12.50
N PHE A 610 2.67 11.63 11.41
CA PHE A 610 3.11 11.25 10.08
C PHE A 610 4.06 12.31 9.55
N TYR A 611 5.26 11.87 9.16
CA TYR A 611 6.29 12.73 8.59
C TYR A 611 6.66 12.24 7.19
N ARG A 612 6.32 13.01 6.16
CA ARG A 612 6.94 12.88 4.85
C ARG A 612 8.28 13.60 4.88
N LEU A 613 9.37 12.87 4.77
CA LEU A 613 10.71 13.42 4.79
C LEU A 613 11.25 13.50 3.37
N ARG A 614 11.58 14.69 2.88
CA ARG A 614 12.17 14.88 1.56
C ARG A 614 13.67 15.07 1.66
N PHE A 615 14.43 14.43 0.79
CA PHE A 615 15.86 14.68 0.66
C PHE A 615 16.11 15.99 -0.09
N ASN A 616 16.37 17.05 0.66
CA ASN A 616 16.63 18.38 0.12
C ASN A 616 17.97 18.93 0.65
N TYR A 617 18.57 19.83 -0.11
CA TYR A 617 19.75 20.57 0.34
C TYR A 617 19.40 21.42 1.56
N ILE A 618 20.26 21.46 2.57
CA ILE A 618 20.07 22.26 3.78
C ILE A 618 21.21 23.23 4.05
N ASP A 619 22.39 22.96 3.49
CA ASP A 619 23.57 23.78 3.73
C ASP A 619 24.56 23.61 2.57
N SER A 620 25.47 24.58 2.44
CA SER A 620 26.63 24.52 1.58
C SER A 620 27.84 25.04 2.33
N GLY A 621 28.97 24.34 2.22
CA GLY A 621 30.19 24.68 2.98
C GLY A 621 30.83 26.03 2.61
N GLU A 622 30.29 26.72 1.60
CA GLU A 622 30.78 27.98 1.05
C GLU A 622 29.62 28.97 0.86
N GLU A 623 29.85 30.26 1.09
CA GLU A 623 28.82 31.30 0.94
C GLU A 623 28.45 31.49 -0.53
N GLU A 624 29.43 31.35 -1.42
CA GLU A 624 29.28 31.42 -2.87
C GLU A 624 28.49 30.23 -3.46
N ALA A 625 28.40 29.10 -2.75
CA ALA A 625 27.66 27.92 -3.20
C ALA A 625 26.13 28.14 -3.21
N GLY A 626 25.62 29.02 -2.35
CA GLY A 626 24.22 29.45 -2.42
C GLY A 626 23.93 30.21 -3.72
N MET A 627 24.92 30.89 -4.31
CA MET A 627 24.73 31.62 -5.57
C MET A 627 24.57 30.72 -6.80
N ILE A 628 25.08 29.48 -6.75
CA ILE A 628 25.19 28.58 -7.90
C ILE A 628 24.02 27.58 -7.97
N ARG A 629 23.30 27.36 -6.87
CA ARG A 629 22.12 26.49 -6.81
C ARG A 629 20.98 27.22 -6.11
N TYR A 630 19.74 26.80 -6.33
CA TYR A 630 18.53 27.38 -5.70
C TYR A 630 18.43 27.18 -4.17
N LEU A 631 19.53 27.24 -3.42
CA LEU A 631 19.43 27.47 -1.99
C LEU A 631 18.73 28.82 -1.81
N ALA A 632 17.54 28.77 -1.23
CA ALA A 632 16.74 29.97 -1.04
C ALA A 632 17.49 30.92 -0.12
N ASN A 633 17.52 32.20 -0.47
CA ASN A 633 18.11 33.21 0.38
C ASN A 633 17.38 33.20 1.75
N PRO A 634 18.09 33.06 2.88
CA PRO A 634 17.48 33.09 4.21
C PRO A 634 16.93 34.47 4.62
N ASN A 635 16.94 35.43 3.70
CA ASN A 635 16.54 36.81 3.89
C ASN A 635 15.33 37.07 4.79
N ASN A 636 15.51 38.14 5.55
CA ASN A 636 14.43 38.94 6.07
C ASN A 636 13.91 39.92 5.00
N ASP A 637 12.68 40.41 5.17
CA ASP A 637 12.16 41.54 4.40
C ASP A 637 13.00 42.81 4.62
N ALA A 638 12.66 43.89 3.91
CA ALA A 638 13.39 45.16 4.00
C ALA A 638 13.41 45.76 5.42
N ASP A 639 12.51 45.32 6.31
CA ASP A 639 12.39 45.75 7.70
C ASP A 639 13.09 44.80 8.70
N GLY A 640 13.68 43.70 8.22
CA GLY A 640 14.40 42.73 9.04
C GLY A 640 13.51 41.62 9.64
N ASN A 641 12.28 41.42 9.16
CA ASN A 641 11.42 40.31 9.57
C ASN A 641 11.60 39.08 8.67
N PRO A 642 11.53 37.84 9.19
CA PRO A 642 11.64 36.63 8.37
C PRO A 642 10.55 36.56 7.30
N THR A 643 10.91 36.26 6.04
CA THR A 643 9.94 36.14 4.95
C THR A 643 9.22 34.79 4.91
N GLY A 644 9.64 33.81 5.74
CA GLY A 644 9.12 32.45 5.73
C GLY A 644 9.46 31.70 4.44
N TYR A 645 10.72 31.78 4.01
CA TYR A 645 11.21 31.05 2.84
C TYR A 645 11.10 29.53 3.05
N ARG A 646 11.01 28.76 1.96
CA ARG A 646 10.74 27.30 1.98
C ARG A 646 11.78 26.56 1.14
N ASN A 647 12.47 25.59 1.74
CA ASN A 647 13.57 24.84 1.10
C ASN A 647 13.15 23.46 0.53
N GLU A 648 11.85 23.22 0.39
CA GLU A 648 11.32 21.89 0.01
C GLU A 648 11.41 21.57 -1.50
N GLY A 649 11.76 22.55 -2.34
CA GLY A 649 11.87 22.39 -3.80
C GLY A 649 13.28 22.04 -4.30
N ALA A 650 14.28 22.11 -3.45
CA ALA A 650 15.68 21.92 -3.82
C ALA A 650 16.11 20.45 -3.59
N THR A 651 15.86 19.58 -4.56
CA THR A 651 16.15 18.14 -4.50
C THR A 651 17.20 17.68 -5.51
N THR A 652 17.66 16.44 -5.36
CA THR A 652 18.55 15.75 -6.31
C THR A 652 17.87 14.52 -6.91
N ARG A 653 18.29 14.11 -8.12
CA ARG A 653 18.03 12.78 -8.66
C ARG A 653 19.15 11.86 -8.19
N ARG A 654 18.82 10.64 -7.76
CA ARG A 654 19.83 9.61 -7.47
C ARG A 654 19.71 8.46 -8.47
N ALA A 655 20.82 8.12 -9.10
CA ALA A 655 20.96 6.99 -10.01
C ALA A 655 21.85 5.93 -9.36
N PHE A 656 21.28 4.77 -9.05
CA PHE A 656 21.95 3.65 -8.41
C PHE A 656 22.37 2.63 -9.48
N TYR A 657 23.66 2.60 -9.80
CA TYR A 657 24.21 1.70 -10.80
C TYR A 657 24.23 0.26 -10.31
N LEU A 658 23.81 -0.62 -11.22
CA LEU A 658 23.76 -2.07 -11.06
C LEU A 658 24.87 -2.74 -11.90
N THR A 659 25.88 -1.95 -12.26
CA THR A 659 27.01 -2.35 -13.09
C THR A 659 28.33 -1.86 -12.52
N THR A 660 29.41 -2.57 -12.80
CA THR A 660 30.79 -2.10 -12.58
C THR A 660 31.16 -0.96 -13.53
N PRO A 661 32.11 -0.07 -13.17
CA PRO A 661 32.59 1.01 -14.04
C PRO A 661 33.48 0.47 -15.19
N ASN A 662 33.68 1.31 -16.21
CA ASN A 662 34.49 1.12 -17.41
C ASN A 662 34.10 -0.14 -18.21
N LEU A 663 32.81 -0.25 -18.53
CA LEU A 663 32.24 -1.37 -19.28
C LEU A 663 32.78 -1.44 -20.71
N ASP A 664 33.07 -2.65 -21.18
CA ASP A 664 33.20 -2.92 -22.61
C ASP A 664 31.82 -2.83 -23.29
N PRO A 665 31.71 -2.36 -24.55
CA PRO A 665 30.42 -2.34 -25.26
C PRO A 665 29.70 -3.69 -25.31
N SER A 666 30.42 -4.82 -25.25
CA SER A 666 29.79 -6.15 -25.16
C SER A 666 29.10 -6.42 -23.82
N GLN A 667 29.30 -5.54 -22.83
CA GLN A 667 28.75 -5.65 -21.48
C GLN A 667 27.63 -4.64 -21.22
N TYR A 668 27.33 -3.77 -22.18
CA TYR A 668 26.28 -2.77 -22.03
C TYR A 668 24.91 -3.43 -21.81
N GLY A 669 24.09 -2.79 -20.98
CA GLY A 669 22.76 -3.29 -20.65
C GLY A 669 22.71 -4.50 -19.71
N MET A 670 23.84 -5.08 -19.30
CA MET A 670 23.85 -6.22 -18.37
C MET A 670 23.96 -5.75 -16.92
N ILE A 671 23.17 -6.33 -16.03
CA ILE A 671 23.33 -6.15 -14.58
C ILE A 671 24.35 -7.18 -14.04
N ASN A 672 25.33 -6.71 -13.28
CA ASN A 672 26.36 -7.59 -12.70
C ASN A 672 26.66 -7.33 -11.21
N THR A 673 26.03 -6.32 -10.62
CA THR A 673 26.12 -6.02 -9.19
C THR A 673 24.79 -5.48 -8.70
N GLY A 674 24.56 -5.56 -7.39
CA GLY A 674 23.47 -4.82 -6.78
C GLY A 674 23.84 -3.36 -6.51
N SER A 675 22.86 -2.57 -6.08
CA SER A 675 23.05 -1.13 -5.86
C SER A 675 23.99 -0.78 -4.70
N GLY A 676 24.19 -1.71 -3.76
CA GLY A 676 24.76 -1.43 -2.45
C GLY A 676 23.80 -0.66 -1.54
N GLU A 677 24.25 -0.41 -0.31
CA GLU A 677 23.48 0.28 0.72
C GLU A 677 23.74 1.79 0.70
N TRP A 678 22.68 2.60 0.70
CA TRP A 678 22.78 4.05 0.84
C TRP A 678 21.84 4.50 1.97
N ASN A 679 22.37 4.57 3.20
CA ASN A 679 21.57 4.71 4.44
C ASN A 679 21.71 6.09 5.09
N TYR A 680 21.99 7.10 4.29
CA TYR A 680 22.22 8.45 4.78
C TYR A 680 20.89 9.12 5.11
N ARG A 681 20.73 9.56 6.37
CA ARG A 681 19.67 10.51 6.75
C ARG A 681 20.07 11.95 6.40
N GLU A 682 21.37 12.21 6.48
CA GLU A 682 22.05 13.43 6.04
C GLU A 682 23.33 13.01 5.32
N PHE A 683 23.64 13.69 4.22
CA PHE A 683 24.79 13.41 3.37
C PHE A 683 25.44 14.73 2.96
N THR A 684 26.76 14.81 3.14
CA THR A 684 27.59 15.89 2.62
C THR A 684 28.48 15.33 1.52
N GLY A 685 28.51 15.99 0.38
CA GLY A 685 29.38 15.63 -0.73
C GLY A 685 29.53 16.77 -1.72
N ASP A 686 30.47 16.57 -2.62
CA ASP A 686 30.88 17.59 -3.57
C ASP A 686 30.11 17.43 -4.89
N MET A 687 29.59 18.54 -5.41
CA MET A 687 28.83 18.59 -6.66
C MET A 687 29.51 19.51 -7.67
N ASP A 688 29.66 19.02 -8.90
CA ASP A 688 30.12 19.83 -10.03
C ASP A 688 29.00 20.73 -10.55
N VAL A 689 29.28 22.03 -10.55
CA VAL A 689 28.39 23.10 -11.02
C VAL A 689 29.13 24.05 -11.96
N TYR A 690 28.42 24.60 -12.94
CA TYR A 690 29.04 25.53 -13.90
C TYR A 690 28.88 26.99 -13.44
N ASN A 691 30.01 27.69 -13.29
CA ASN A 691 30.03 29.10 -12.96
C ASN A 691 30.12 29.94 -14.25
N TRP A 692 29.04 30.65 -14.59
CA TRP A 692 28.92 31.43 -15.82
C TRP A 692 29.88 32.63 -15.89
N ASP A 693 30.26 33.20 -14.75
CA ASP A 693 31.18 34.35 -14.67
C ASP A 693 32.64 33.89 -14.75
N ALA A 694 32.96 32.74 -14.14
CA ALA A 694 34.28 32.13 -14.20
C ALA A 694 34.51 31.28 -15.45
N GLU A 695 33.47 31.09 -16.27
CA GLU A 695 33.47 30.27 -17.50
C GLU A 695 34.07 28.86 -17.28
N SER A 696 33.79 28.26 -16.12
CA SER A 696 34.39 26.98 -15.72
C SER A 696 33.51 26.17 -14.77
N TRP A 697 33.68 24.85 -14.81
CA TRP A 697 33.11 23.93 -13.81
C TRP A 697 33.87 24.08 -12.49
N GLN A 698 33.11 24.11 -11.40
CA GLN A 698 33.61 24.23 -10.03
C GLN A 698 32.96 23.15 -9.17
N GLU A 699 33.76 22.58 -8.29
CA GLU A 699 33.32 21.63 -7.29
C GLU A 699 32.81 22.39 -6.06
N VAL A 700 31.61 22.07 -5.60
CA VAL A 700 30.96 22.76 -4.49
C VAL A 700 30.40 21.75 -3.49
N SER A 701 30.79 21.87 -2.22
CA SER A 701 30.29 21.01 -1.15
C SER A 701 28.86 21.36 -0.73
N TYR A 702 27.95 20.40 -0.86
CA TYR A 702 26.56 20.51 -0.39
C TYR A 702 26.24 19.48 0.67
N THR A 703 25.45 19.89 1.67
CA THR A 703 24.81 19.01 2.63
C THR A 703 23.33 18.92 2.32
N ALA A 704 22.82 17.69 2.16
CA ALA A 704 21.41 17.40 1.99
C ALA A 704 20.94 16.43 3.07
N SER A 705 19.69 16.58 3.49
CA SER A 705 19.09 15.79 4.56
C SER A 705 17.62 15.48 4.27
N PHE A 706 17.13 14.38 4.83
CA PHE A 706 15.71 14.02 4.81
C PHE A 706 14.96 14.86 5.87
N ASN A 707 14.29 15.93 5.43
CA ASN A 707 13.58 16.86 6.33
C ASN A 707 12.06 16.80 6.12
N PRO A 708 11.26 17.11 7.16
CA PRO A 708 9.81 17.18 7.05
C PRO A 708 9.35 18.12 5.93
N HIS A 709 8.50 17.59 5.05
CA HIS A 709 7.90 18.29 3.92
C HIS A 709 6.45 18.67 4.25
N SER A 710 6.09 19.92 4.00
CA SER A 710 4.78 20.52 4.33
C SER A 710 3.59 19.72 3.80
N ALA A 711 3.70 19.18 2.59
CA ALA A 711 2.65 18.33 2.04
C ALA A 711 2.70 16.95 2.71
N HIS A 712 1.59 16.57 3.35
CA HIS A 712 1.43 15.31 4.06
C HIS A 712 2.45 15.17 5.21
N THR A 713 2.66 16.22 6.00
CA THR A 713 3.24 16.08 7.36
C THR A 713 2.24 16.63 8.35
N GLY A 714 1.94 15.88 9.40
CA GLY A 714 0.95 16.29 10.39
C GLY A 714 0.59 15.17 11.36
N SER A 715 -0.38 15.46 12.22
CA SER A 715 -0.91 14.50 13.19
C SER A 715 -2.39 14.23 12.92
N LYS A 716 -2.79 12.99 13.13
CA LYS A 716 -4.19 12.55 13.10
C LYS A 716 -4.53 11.88 14.42
N GLN A 717 -5.73 12.16 14.92
CA GLN A 717 -6.28 11.47 16.07
C GLN A 717 -7.63 10.85 15.70
N THR A 718 -7.80 9.61 16.13
CA THR A 718 -9.04 8.86 16.03
C THR A 718 -9.44 8.41 17.43
N LYS A 719 -10.68 8.69 17.81
CA LYS A 719 -11.28 8.20 19.05
C LYS A 719 -12.47 7.32 18.68
N ILE A 720 -12.55 6.12 19.25
CA ILE A 720 -13.69 5.22 19.09
C ILE A 720 -14.27 4.95 20.46
N SER A 721 -15.55 5.28 20.63
CA SER A 721 -16.32 4.93 21.82
C SER A 721 -17.34 3.88 21.40
N THR A 722 -17.40 2.77 22.13
CA THR A 722 -18.29 1.65 21.81
C THR A 722 -19.13 1.26 23.00
N TRP A 723 -20.39 0.94 22.75
CA TRP A 723 -21.15 0.03 23.60
C TRP A 723 -21.72 -1.13 22.78
N ASN A 724 -21.83 -2.31 23.39
CA ASN A 724 -22.43 -3.49 22.79
C ASN A 724 -23.22 -4.26 23.86
N ILE A 725 -24.38 -4.77 23.47
CA ILE A 725 -25.14 -5.76 24.23
C ILE A 725 -25.43 -6.93 23.31
N GLY A 726 -25.14 -8.15 23.76
CA GLY A 726 -25.39 -9.35 22.99
C GLY A 726 -25.53 -10.59 23.86
N GLY A 727 -25.78 -11.72 23.22
CA GLY A 727 -25.81 -12.99 23.91
C GLY A 727 -25.99 -14.19 22.99
N THR A 728 -25.70 -15.36 23.55
CA THR A 728 -25.96 -16.66 22.95
C THR A 728 -26.90 -17.43 23.88
N SER A 729 -27.99 -17.95 23.34
CA SER A 729 -29.01 -18.68 24.09
C SER A 729 -29.22 -20.06 23.49
N HIS A 730 -29.11 -21.08 24.33
CA HIS A 730 -29.30 -22.48 23.97
C HIS A 730 -30.66 -22.91 24.47
N PHE A 731 -31.51 -23.40 23.56
CA PHE A 731 -32.87 -23.82 23.84
C PHE A 731 -33.07 -25.27 23.47
N TRP A 732 -34.01 -25.92 24.16
CA TRP A 732 -34.47 -27.26 23.82
C TRP A 732 -33.34 -28.30 23.72
N GLU A 733 -32.52 -28.41 24.76
CA GLU A 733 -31.38 -29.36 24.80
C GLU A 733 -30.40 -29.09 23.64
N ASP A 734 -30.00 -27.82 23.48
CA ASP A 734 -29.06 -27.31 22.47
C ASP A 734 -29.47 -27.54 21.01
N ARG A 735 -30.73 -27.91 20.78
CA ARG A 735 -31.31 -28.06 19.42
C ARG A 735 -31.44 -26.73 18.71
N ILE A 736 -31.61 -25.64 19.45
CA ILE A 736 -31.57 -24.29 18.89
C ILE A 736 -30.60 -23.46 19.70
N VAL A 737 -29.57 -22.96 19.03
CA VAL A 737 -28.66 -21.96 19.59
C VAL A 737 -28.88 -20.67 18.82
N ALA A 738 -29.30 -19.62 19.51
CA ALA A 738 -29.51 -18.31 18.91
C ALA A 738 -28.48 -17.32 19.44
N THR A 739 -27.82 -16.62 18.53
CA THR A 739 -26.86 -15.56 18.85
C THR A 739 -27.44 -14.23 18.37
N TYR A 740 -27.36 -13.19 19.18
CA TYR A 740 -27.80 -11.87 18.81
C TYR A 740 -26.90 -10.80 19.45
N GLY A 741 -26.71 -9.69 18.77
CA GLY A 741 -25.90 -8.59 19.26
C GLY A 741 -26.29 -7.28 18.61
N ILE A 742 -26.29 -6.21 19.40
CA ILE A 742 -26.43 -4.83 18.93
C ILE A 742 -25.25 -4.06 19.48
N ARG A 743 -24.66 -3.24 18.63
CA ARG A 743 -23.48 -2.43 18.93
C ARG A 743 -23.65 -1.04 18.34
N GLU A 744 -23.20 -0.03 19.05
CA GLU A 744 -23.02 1.31 18.50
C GLU A 744 -21.55 1.70 18.63
N ASP A 745 -20.99 2.20 17.53
CA ASP A 745 -19.65 2.74 17.49
C ASP A 745 -19.71 4.22 17.12
N GLU A 746 -19.24 5.08 18.03
CA GLU A 746 -19.03 6.49 17.77
C GLU A 746 -17.55 6.72 17.43
N VAL A 747 -17.28 7.19 16.22
CA VAL A 747 -15.93 7.42 15.71
C VAL A 747 -15.73 8.91 15.49
N SER A 748 -14.82 9.50 16.28
CA SER A 748 -14.39 10.89 16.13
C SER A 748 -13.01 10.94 15.49
N ASN A 749 -12.87 11.72 14.43
CA ASN A 749 -11.60 11.97 13.75
C ASN A 749 -11.26 13.45 13.78
N ARG A 750 -9.97 13.76 13.91
CA ARG A 750 -9.43 15.10 13.63
C ARG A 750 -8.01 15.00 13.12
N GLY A 751 -7.59 15.99 12.34
CA GLY A 751 -6.22 16.09 11.84
C GLY A 751 -5.72 17.52 11.91
N THR A 752 -4.40 17.68 11.88
CA THR A 752 -3.78 19.00 11.92
C THR A 752 -3.86 19.73 10.58
N THR A 753 -3.63 21.05 10.61
CA THR A 753 -3.64 21.89 9.41
C THR A 753 -2.82 23.15 9.58
N SER A 754 -2.17 23.59 8.50
CA SER A 754 -1.60 24.93 8.37
C SER A 754 -2.61 25.97 7.88
N GLY A 755 -3.72 25.53 7.26
CA GLY A 755 -4.81 26.40 6.81
C GLY A 755 -5.71 26.91 7.94
N THR A 756 -6.71 27.70 7.57
CA THR A 756 -7.73 28.24 8.48
C THR A 756 -8.49 27.10 9.17
N ILE A 757 -8.76 27.29 10.47
CA ILE A 757 -9.61 26.38 11.25
C ILE A 757 -10.96 27.05 11.44
N THR A 758 -12.01 26.37 10.97
CA THR A 758 -13.40 26.81 11.15
C THR A 758 -14.16 25.85 12.06
N ASP A 759 -15.24 26.33 12.66
CA ASP A 759 -16.26 25.48 13.26
C ASP A 759 -17.20 24.88 12.19
N ALA A 760 -18.20 24.12 12.64
CA ALA A 760 -19.19 23.50 11.76
C ALA A 760 -20.12 24.50 11.05
N ASP A 761 -20.22 25.73 11.57
CA ASP A 761 -21.03 26.81 11.01
C ASP A 761 -20.19 27.71 10.06
N GLY A 762 -18.91 27.38 9.86
CA GLY A 762 -17.99 28.13 8.99
C GLY A 762 -17.32 29.32 9.67
N ASN A 763 -17.53 29.55 10.97
CA ASN A 763 -16.87 30.65 11.68
C ASN A 763 -15.38 30.32 11.89
N VAL A 764 -14.51 31.30 11.65
CA VAL A 764 -13.06 31.15 11.84
C VAL A 764 -12.74 31.08 13.34
N LEU A 765 -12.24 29.92 13.79
CA LEU A 765 -11.73 29.70 15.15
C LEU A 765 -10.25 30.10 15.24
N ALA A 766 -9.49 29.92 14.16
CA ALA A 766 -8.11 30.35 14.05
C ALA A 766 -7.72 30.58 12.58
N GLU A 767 -7.08 31.73 12.32
CA GLU A 767 -6.57 32.10 10.99
C GLU A 767 -5.49 31.14 10.49
N ALA A 768 -5.34 31.00 9.18
CA ALA A 768 -4.25 30.22 8.59
C ALA A 768 -2.88 30.71 9.07
N LEU A 769 -1.94 29.78 9.27
CA LEU A 769 -0.56 30.15 9.63
C LEU A 769 0.05 30.98 8.50
N THR A 770 0.69 32.09 8.85
CA THR A 770 1.50 32.86 7.92
C THR A 770 2.73 32.06 7.51
N ARG A 771 3.35 32.40 6.36
CA ARG A 771 4.59 31.71 5.92
C ARG A 771 5.71 31.73 6.98
N PRO A 772 5.99 32.84 7.67
CA PRO A 772 7.01 32.87 8.71
C PRO A 772 6.70 32.00 9.94
N GLU A 773 5.41 31.74 10.22
CA GLU A 773 5.01 30.80 11.27
C GLU A 773 5.16 29.33 10.82
N GLN A 774 4.90 29.05 9.54
CA GLN A 774 5.02 27.70 8.97
C GLN A 774 6.48 27.28 8.73
N TYR A 775 7.38 28.22 8.44
CA TYR A 775 8.77 27.92 8.09
C TYR A 775 9.75 28.72 8.94
N THR A 776 10.70 28.01 9.55
CA THR A 776 11.82 28.59 10.31
C THR A 776 13.10 28.09 9.68
N ASP A 777 13.98 29.00 9.28
CA ASP A 777 15.23 28.68 8.58
C ASP A 777 15.04 27.75 7.36
N GLY A 778 13.95 27.97 6.60
CA GLY A 778 13.66 27.21 5.39
C GLY A 778 13.04 25.83 5.63
N LEU A 779 13.00 25.37 6.88
CA LEU A 779 12.46 24.09 7.31
C LEU A 779 11.05 24.25 7.87
N LEU A 780 10.24 23.21 7.74
CA LEU A 780 8.88 23.17 8.27
C LEU A 780 8.91 23.25 9.81
N ASN A 781 8.20 24.21 10.38
CA ASN A 781 8.03 24.33 11.82
C ASN A 781 7.00 23.30 12.32
N LEU A 782 7.50 22.16 12.83
CA LEU A 782 6.66 21.08 13.33
C LEU A 782 5.83 21.51 14.55
N ASP A 783 6.40 22.31 15.46
CA ASP A 783 5.70 22.75 16.68
C ASP A 783 4.46 23.60 16.35
N ALA A 784 4.51 24.37 15.26
CA ALA A 784 3.38 25.17 14.80
C ALA A 784 2.23 24.33 14.19
N ILE A 785 2.52 23.11 13.73
CA ILE A 785 1.58 22.30 12.94
C ILE A 785 1.09 21.05 13.71
N MET A 786 1.96 20.34 14.42
CA MET A 786 1.66 19.02 15.00
C MET A 786 0.60 19.05 16.11
N ASP A 787 0.41 20.20 16.77
CA ASP A 787 -0.64 20.38 17.79
C ASP A 787 -1.82 21.24 17.31
N ARG A 788 -1.84 21.63 16.03
CA ARG A 788 -2.85 22.52 15.45
C ARG A 788 -4.03 21.74 14.85
N TYR A 789 -4.79 21.07 15.71
CA TYR A 789 -5.91 20.20 15.31
C TYR A 789 -7.16 20.97 14.87
N ARG A 790 -7.80 20.47 13.80
CA ARG A 790 -9.20 20.79 13.51
C ARG A 790 -10.15 20.31 14.62
N PRO A 791 -11.38 20.86 14.72
CA PRO A 791 -12.43 20.29 15.55
C PRO A 791 -12.68 18.81 15.22
N TRP A 792 -13.22 18.07 16.20
CA TRP A 792 -13.61 16.69 15.99
C TRP A 792 -14.76 16.58 14.99
N THR A 793 -14.62 15.69 14.02
CA THR A 793 -15.71 15.22 13.17
C THR A 793 -16.14 13.85 13.67
N THR A 794 -17.40 13.72 14.09
CA THR A 794 -17.93 12.50 14.69
C THR A 794 -18.97 11.83 13.80
N ILE A 795 -18.86 10.52 13.64
CA ILE A 795 -19.85 9.67 12.98
C ILE A 795 -20.21 8.54 13.94
N SER A 796 -21.50 8.37 14.23
CA SER A 796 -22.03 7.19 14.92
C SER A 796 -22.76 6.28 13.94
N GLU A 797 -22.67 4.97 14.15
CA GLU A 797 -23.45 3.97 13.44
C GLU A 797 -23.80 2.80 14.38
N GLN A 798 -25.03 2.30 14.26
CA GLN A 798 -25.47 1.11 14.97
C GLN A 798 -25.35 -0.09 14.03
N THR A 799 -24.70 -1.16 14.49
CA THR A 799 -24.56 -2.43 13.76
C THR A 799 -25.18 -3.57 14.55
N SER A 800 -25.63 -4.60 13.83
CA SER A 800 -26.26 -5.76 14.44
C SER A 800 -25.68 -7.08 13.94
N THR A 801 -25.85 -8.12 14.76
CA THR A 801 -25.54 -9.52 14.42
C THR A 801 -26.71 -10.37 14.87
N GLY A 802 -27.10 -11.34 14.04
CA GLY A 802 -28.11 -12.32 14.35
C GLY A 802 -27.77 -13.66 13.71
N GLY A 803 -27.68 -14.70 14.53
CA GLY A 803 -27.35 -16.04 14.09
C GLY A 803 -28.21 -17.11 14.76
N ILE A 804 -28.41 -18.22 14.07
CA ILE A 804 -29.09 -19.40 14.59
C ILE A 804 -28.37 -20.67 14.15
N VAL A 805 -28.20 -21.62 15.06
CA VAL A 805 -27.80 -22.99 14.81
C VAL A 805 -28.98 -23.90 15.18
N LEU A 806 -29.45 -24.69 14.22
CA LEU A 806 -30.57 -25.62 14.38
C LEU A 806 -30.07 -27.06 14.23
N ARG A 807 -30.24 -27.87 15.26
CA ARG A 807 -29.91 -29.30 15.31
C ARG A 807 -31.19 -30.12 15.54
N PRO A 808 -31.95 -30.41 14.47
CA PRO A 808 -33.35 -30.84 14.61
C PRO A 808 -33.54 -32.22 15.26
N PHE A 809 -32.52 -33.07 15.20
CA PHE A 809 -32.59 -34.48 15.63
C PHE A 809 -31.74 -34.79 16.86
N GLN A 810 -30.94 -33.83 17.35
CA GLN A 810 -30.10 -34.02 18.53
C GLN A 810 -30.94 -34.45 19.73
N GLY A 811 -30.51 -35.49 20.45
CA GLY A 811 -31.20 -35.97 21.65
C GLY A 811 -32.53 -36.68 21.38
N TRP A 812 -32.76 -37.20 20.16
CA TRP A 812 -33.88 -38.11 19.89
C TRP A 812 -33.47 -39.54 20.21
N ASP A 813 -34.06 -40.14 21.25
CA ASP A 813 -33.74 -41.49 21.77
C ASP A 813 -33.56 -42.56 20.67
N GLY A 814 -34.45 -42.58 19.68
CA GLY A 814 -34.44 -43.57 18.60
C GLY A 814 -33.30 -43.39 17.58
N ILE A 815 -32.77 -42.17 17.46
CA ILE A 815 -31.63 -41.82 16.60
C ILE A 815 -30.35 -42.04 17.40
N GLU A 816 -30.27 -41.48 18.61
CA GLU A 816 -29.12 -41.57 19.49
C GLU A 816 -28.76 -43.02 19.83
N SER A 817 -29.76 -43.86 20.17
CA SER A 817 -29.52 -45.29 20.43
C SER A 817 -28.96 -46.05 19.23
N ARG A 818 -29.34 -45.67 18.01
CA ARG A 818 -28.80 -46.25 16.76
C ARG A 818 -27.42 -45.71 16.43
N ALA A 819 -27.17 -44.42 16.71
CA ALA A 819 -25.86 -43.79 16.57
C ALA A 819 -24.84 -44.46 17.51
N LYS A 820 -25.18 -44.60 18.80
CA LYS A 820 -24.40 -45.37 19.79
C LYS A 820 -24.23 -46.85 19.42
N GLY A 821 -25.16 -47.41 18.64
CA GLY A 821 -25.08 -48.74 18.05
C GLY A 821 -24.18 -48.86 16.81
N GLY A 822 -23.48 -47.78 16.41
CA GLY A 822 -22.56 -47.74 15.27
C GLY A 822 -23.20 -47.42 13.91
N ASN A 823 -24.44 -46.93 13.88
CA ASN A 823 -25.09 -46.53 12.62
C ASN A 823 -24.69 -45.10 12.21
N LEU A 824 -23.85 -44.98 11.18
CA LEU A 824 -23.34 -43.69 10.69
C LEU A 824 -24.42 -42.71 10.21
N PHE A 825 -25.53 -43.20 9.65
CA PHE A 825 -26.60 -42.30 9.22
C PHE A 825 -27.38 -41.75 10.42
N ALA A 826 -27.57 -42.57 11.46
CA ALA A 826 -28.15 -42.10 12.71
C ALA A 826 -27.22 -41.11 13.43
N GLU A 827 -25.90 -41.34 13.41
CA GLU A 827 -24.91 -40.40 13.94
C GLU A 827 -24.88 -39.08 13.16
N PHE A 828 -24.93 -39.14 11.83
CA PHE A 828 -25.10 -37.96 10.99
C PHE A 828 -26.36 -37.19 11.38
N LEU A 829 -27.50 -37.86 11.50
CA LEU A 829 -28.75 -37.21 11.89
C LEU A 829 -28.64 -36.60 13.28
N ASP A 830 -28.05 -37.29 14.26
CA ASP A 830 -27.91 -36.79 15.63
C ASP A 830 -27.06 -35.51 15.73
N THR A 831 -26.04 -35.38 14.86
CA THR A 831 -25.07 -34.27 14.91
C THR A 831 -25.26 -33.19 13.85
N VAL A 832 -26.11 -33.40 12.84
CA VAL A 832 -26.30 -32.42 11.76
C VAL A 832 -26.93 -31.14 12.31
N GLY A 833 -26.23 -30.03 12.07
CA GLY A 833 -26.66 -28.68 12.38
C GLY A 833 -26.77 -27.83 11.12
N PHE A 834 -27.79 -26.98 11.05
CA PHE A 834 -27.96 -25.95 10.03
C PHE A 834 -27.67 -24.60 10.68
N THR A 835 -26.81 -23.80 10.05
CA THR A 835 -26.45 -22.48 10.55
C THR A 835 -26.96 -21.39 9.61
N TYR A 836 -27.36 -20.27 10.19
CA TYR A 836 -27.61 -19.02 9.48
C TYR A 836 -27.05 -17.87 10.32
N ASN A 837 -26.33 -16.95 9.70
CA ASN A 837 -25.75 -15.78 10.34
C ASN A 837 -25.94 -14.56 9.43
N LYS A 838 -26.36 -13.44 10.00
CA LYS A 838 -26.36 -12.13 9.34
C LYS A 838 -25.66 -11.14 10.25
N SER A 839 -24.71 -10.38 9.69
CA SER A 839 -23.98 -9.36 10.44
C SER A 839 -23.66 -8.15 9.59
N GLU A 840 -23.57 -7.01 10.25
CA GLU A 840 -23.14 -5.74 9.68
C GLU A 840 -21.78 -5.32 10.23
N THR A 841 -21.09 -4.44 9.51
CA THR A 841 -19.94 -3.67 9.96
C THR A 841 -19.98 -2.30 9.28
N PHE A 842 -19.31 -1.31 9.86
CA PHE A 842 -19.19 0.03 9.30
C PHE A 842 -17.71 0.40 9.25
N ASN A 843 -17.24 0.94 8.13
CA ASN A 843 -15.86 1.39 8.02
C ASN A 843 -15.82 2.92 7.91
N PRO A 844 -15.55 3.65 9.01
CA PRO A 844 -15.55 5.10 9.00
C PRO A 844 -14.47 5.64 8.05
N PRO A 845 -14.82 6.58 7.15
CA PRO A 845 -13.81 7.23 6.33
C PRO A 845 -12.89 8.08 7.21
N THR A 846 -11.62 8.17 6.82
CA THR A 846 -10.61 8.94 7.57
C THR A 846 -10.85 10.46 7.54
N SER A 847 -11.66 10.93 6.59
CA SER A 847 -12.04 12.32 6.39
C SER A 847 -13.42 12.37 5.73
N ALA A 848 -14.24 13.38 6.07
CA ALA A 848 -15.48 13.63 5.34
C ALA A 848 -15.15 14.01 3.89
N ARG A 849 -15.77 13.31 2.94
CA ARG A 849 -15.74 13.63 1.51
C ARG A 849 -17.16 13.99 1.06
N VAL A 850 -17.23 14.82 0.02
CA VAL A 850 -18.47 15.17 -0.64
C VAL A 850 -18.48 14.71 -2.09
N ASP A 851 -19.67 14.61 -2.67
CA ASP A 851 -19.83 14.50 -4.12
C ASP A 851 -19.57 15.86 -4.81
N LEU A 852 -19.77 15.93 -6.13
CA LEU A 852 -19.63 17.17 -6.89
C LEU A 852 -20.74 18.19 -6.63
N PHE A 853 -21.81 17.82 -5.90
CA PHE A 853 -22.88 18.74 -5.47
C PHE A 853 -22.61 19.36 -4.10
N GLY A 854 -21.64 18.83 -3.34
CA GLY A 854 -21.36 19.22 -1.96
C GLY A 854 -22.12 18.40 -0.91
N ASN A 855 -22.85 17.36 -1.34
CA ASN A 855 -23.50 16.45 -0.41
C ASN A 855 -22.46 15.50 0.19
N ALA A 856 -22.56 15.22 1.49
CA ALA A 856 -21.72 14.21 2.12
C ALA A 856 -21.91 12.85 1.44
N LEU A 857 -20.79 12.19 1.08
CA LEU A 857 -20.84 10.85 0.53
C LEU A 857 -21.45 9.87 1.53
N PRO A 858 -22.16 8.83 1.06
CA PRO A 858 -22.70 7.81 1.95
C PRO A 858 -21.58 7.12 2.74
N LYS A 859 -21.96 6.62 3.91
CA LYS A 859 -21.05 5.93 4.83
C LYS A 859 -20.68 4.55 4.25
N PRO A 860 -19.39 4.14 4.27
CA PRO A 860 -19.01 2.79 3.88
C PRO A 860 -19.55 1.75 4.88
N SER A 861 -20.28 0.76 4.41
CA SER A 861 -20.86 -0.30 5.23
C SER A 861 -20.54 -1.67 4.64
N GLY A 862 -20.45 -2.68 5.50
CA GLY A 862 -20.34 -4.07 5.07
C GLY A 862 -21.47 -4.90 5.64
N GLU A 863 -22.12 -5.67 4.79
CA GLU A 863 -23.13 -6.65 5.21
C GLU A 863 -22.65 -8.05 4.85
N GLY A 864 -22.94 -9.03 5.70
CA GLY A 864 -22.58 -10.43 5.49
C GLY A 864 -23.72 -11.35 5.88
N GLU A 865 -24.02 -12.31 5.01
CA GLU A 865 -24.92 -13.43 5.27
C GLU A 865 -24.18 -14.75 5.04
N ASP A 866 -24.23 -15.66 6.01
CA ASP A 866 -23.67 -17.01 5.92
C ASP A 866 -24.78 -18.04 6.17
N TYR A 867 -24.84 -19.08 5.35
CA TYR A 867 -25.72 -20.23 5.47
C TYR A 867 -24.87 -21.48 5.52
N GLY A 868 -25.01 -22.34 6.53
CA GLY A 868 -24.12 -23.48 6.68
C GLY A 868 -24.79 -24.78 7.07
N ILE A 869 -24.08 -25.86 6.81
CA ILE A 869 -24.37 -27.20 7.33
C ILE A 869 -23.10 -27.70 8.01
N GLN A 870 -23.25 -28.21 9.22
CA GLN A 870 -22.16 -28.81 9.98
C GLN A 870 -22.61 -30.16 10.53
N PHE A 871 -21.67 -31.08 10.72
CA PHE A 871 -21.95 -32.38 11.33
C PHE A 871 -20.67 -33.01 11.85
N SER A 872 -20.82 -33.99 12.73
CA SER A 872 -19.72 -34.81 13.22
C SER A 872 -19.97 -36.29 12.95
N LEU A 873 -18.92 -37.07 12.72
CA LEU A 873 -19.02 -38.51 12.47
C LEU A 873 -17.89 -39.28 13.16
N PHE A 874 -18.07 -40.59 13.28
CA PHE A 874 -17.11 -41.53 13.85
C PHE A 874 -16.76 -41.22 15.31
N GLU A 875 -17.78 -40.99 16.13
CA GLU A 875 -17.68 -40.60 17.54
C GLU A 875 -16.92 -39.27 17.67
N ASN A 876 -17.37 -38.25 16.95
CA ASN A 876 -16.76 -36.91 16.90
C ASN A 876 -15.31 -36.87 16.36
N LYS A 877 -14.79 -37.93 15.75
CA LYS A 877 -13.44 -37.91 15.15
C LYS A 877 -13.38 -37.08 13.88
N LEU A 878 -14.47 -36.99 13.13
CA LEU A 878 -14.63 -36.12 11.98
C LEU A 878 -15.55 -34.96 12.34
N PHE A 879 -15.14 -33.74 12.02
CA PHE A 879 -15.98 -32.55 12.00
C PHE A 879 -15.93 -31.94 10.60
N ALA A 880 -17.10 -31.61 10.04
CA ALA A 880 -17.20 -30.94 8.76
C ALA A 880 -18.13 -29.73 8.86
N LYS A 881 -17.75 -28.63 8.21
CA LYS A 881 -18.56 -27.42 8.06
C LYS A 881 -18.50 -26.97 6.59
N ILE A 882 -19.67 -26.74 6.03
CA ILE A 882 -19.86 -26.22 4.67
C ILE A 882 -20.68 -24.95 4.82
N SER A 883 -20.14 -23.82 4.39
CA SER A 883 -20.79 -22.50 4.49
C SER A 883 -20.91 -21.88 3.11
N LYS A 884 -22.09 -21.39 2.74
CA LYS A 884 -22.31 -20.50 1.61
C LYS A 884 -22.43 -19.08 2.13
N TYR A 885 -21.72 -18.13 1.54
CA TYR A 885 -21.71 -16.75 1.99
C TYR A 885 -22.04 -15.76 0.87
N GLU A 886 -22.59 -14.63 1.28
CA GLU A 886 -22.70 -13.39 0.51
C GLU A 886 -22.20 -12.26 1.41
N SER A 887 -21.32 -11.41 0.91
CA SER A 887 -20.71 -10.33 1.69
C SER A 887 -20.44 -9.11 0.81
N THR A 888 -20.67 -7.93 1.35
CA THR A 888 -20.54 -6.66 0.62
C THR A 888 -19.59 -5.71 1.34
N ASN A 889 -18.96 -4.85 0.56
CA ASN A 889 -18.36 -3.61 1.01
C ASN A 889 -18.99 -2.50 0.17
N GLU A 890 -20.01 -1.86 0.72
CA GLU A 890 -20.80 -0.84 0.03
C GLU A 890 -20.25 0.56 0.29
N ASN A 891 -20.39 1.42 -0.72
CA ASN A 891 -20.06 2.84 -0.62
C ASN A 891 -18.61 3.11 -0.15
N GLU A 892 -17.67 2.24 -0.53
CA GLU A 892 -16.24 2.48 -0.33
C GLU A 892 -15.90 3.82 -0.97
N GLN A 893 -15.48 4.78 -0.15
CA GLN A 893 -15.15 6.12 -0.64
C GLN A 893 -13.81 6.07 -1.37
N ILE A 894 -13.85 6.44 -2.65
CA ILE A 894 -12.68 6.52 -3.53
C ILE A 894 -12.41 7.97 -3.91
N SER A 895 -11.15 8.24 -4.30
CA SER A 895 -10.81 9.53 -4.90
C SER A 895 -11.48 9.64 -6.27
N GLY A 896 -12.11 10.78 -6.56
CA GLY A 896 -12.59 11.10 -7.91
C GLY A 896 -11.47 11.29 -8.93
N GLY A 897 -10.21 11.35 -8.46
CA GLY A 897 -8.99 11.19 -9.24
C GLY A 897 -8.91 12.13 -10.45
N THR A 898 -8.33 11.61 -11.53
CA THR A 898 -8.16 12.36 -12.79
C THR A 898 -9.52 12.74 -13.39
N VAL A 899 -10.56 11.90 -13.27
CA VAL A 899 -11.90 12.20 -13.82
C VAL A 899 -12.44 13.51 -13.28
N PHE A 900 -12.47 13.66 -11.95
CA PHE A 900 -13.00 14.86 -11.31
C PHE A 900 -12.13 16.06 -11.66
N SER A 901 -10.79 15.93 -11.62
CA SER A 901 -9.90 17.04 -12.00
C SER A 901 -10.05 17.48 -13.46
N ARG A 902 -10.22 16.54 -14.41
CA ARG A 902 -10.45 16.86 -15.82
C ARG A 902 -11.81 17.50 -16.03
N PHE A 903 -12.83 17.00 -15.32
CA PHE A 903 -14.16 17.59 -15.37
C PHE A 903 -14.18 19.02 -14.82
N THR A 904 -13.74 19.21 -13.57
CA THR A 904 -13.88 20.48 -12.85
C THR A 904 -12.84 21.49 -13.31
N SER A 905 -11.56 21.12 -13.36
CA SER A 905 -10.48 22.05 -13.66
C SER A 905 -10.33 22.28 -15.16
N ASN A 906 -10.40 21.24 -15.99
CA ASN A 906 -10.14 21.38 -17.43
C ASN A 906 -11.37 21.73 -18.27
N LEU A 907 -12.56 21.25 -17.93
CA LEU A 907 -13.76 21.60 -18.68
C LEU A 907 -14.53 22.73 -18.02
N ASP A 908 -15.09 22.52 -16.84
CA ASP A 908 -16.03 23.48 -16.29
C ASP A 908 -15.37 24.83 -15.96
N GLN A 909 -14.16 24.83 -15.38
CA GLN A 909 -13.41 26.06 -15.09
C GLN A 909 -12.59 26.56 -16.29
N SER A 910 -11.72 25.73 -16.89
CA SER A 910 -10.81 26.22 -17.95
C SER A 910 -11.50 26.53 -19.27
N THR A 911 -12.66 25.92 -19.57
CA THR A 911 -13.40 26.20 -20.82
C THR A 911 -14.71 26.93 -20.56
N TYR A 912 -15.67 26.36 -19.82
CA TYR A 912 -17.01 26.95 -19.72
C TYR A 912 -17.03 28.27 -18.93
N ARG A 913 -16.36 28.35 -17.78
CA ARG A 913 -16.24 29.59 -17.01
C ARG A 913 -15.49 30.68 -17.80
N ASN A 914 -14.46 30.30 -18.58
CA ASN A 914 -13.75 31.26 -19.44
C ASN A 914 -14.57 31.69 -20.68
N TRP A 915 -15.43 30.82 -21.20
CA TRP A 915 -16.41 31.18 -22.23
C TRP A 915 -17.40 32.21 -21.69
N ALA A 916 -17.94 31.97 -20.49
CA ALA A 916 -18.78 32.91 -19.75
C ALA A 916 -18.05 34.24 -19.48
N ARG A 917 -16.79 34.21 -19.03
CA ARG A 917 -15.95 35.40 -18.81
C ARG A 917 -15.78 36.22 -20.09
N THR A 918 -15.55 35.55 -21.22
CA THR A 918 -15.40 36.22 -22.52
C THR A 918 -16.68 36.96 -22.90
N ILE A 919 -17.85 36.33 -22.73
CA ILE A 919 -19.15 36.95 -23.00
C ILE A 919 -19.43 38.12 -22.04
N ALA A 920 -19.14 37.97 -20.75
CA ALA A 920 -19.34 39.02 -19.76
C ALA A 920 -18.49 40.27 -20.08
N LEU A 921 -17.22 40.08 -20.45
CA LEU A 921 -16.33 41.18 -20.87
C LEU A 921 -16.82 41.88 -22.15
N ILE A 922 -17.34 41.13 -23.12
CA ILE A 922 -17.97 41.69 -24.33
C ILE A 922 -19.20 42.53 -23.95
N ASN A 923 -20.04 42.04 -23.03
CA ASN A 923 -21.20 42.76 -22.53
C ASN A 923 -20.84 44.07 -21.79
N TRP A 924 -19.63 44.16 -21.25
CA TRP A 924 -19.08 45.39 -20.67
C TRP A 924 -18.56 46.38 -21.71
N GLY A 925 -18.66 46.04 -22.99
CA GLY A 925 -18.20 46.86 -24.11
C GLY A 925 -16.69 46.81 -24.34
N GLN A 926 -15.99 45.80 -23.79
CA GLN A 926 -14.59 45.57 -24.13
C GLN A 926 -14.47 45.01 -25.55
N ASP A 927 -13.42 45.42 -26.26
CA ASP A 927 -13.14 44.93 -27.63
C ASP A 927 -12.41 43.58 -27.56
N PRO A 928 -13.05 42.47 -27.94
CA PRO A 928 -12.45 41.14 -27.86
C PRO A 928 -11.38 40.90 -28.93
N THR A 929 -11.23 41.81 -29.90
CA THR A 929 -10.21 41.70 -30.96
C THR A 929 -8.82 42.15 -30.51
N ASN A 930 -8.72 42.94 -29.43
CA ASN A 930 -7.46 43.47 -28.92
C ASN A 930 -6.90 42.60 -27.79
N THR A 931 -5.90 41.77 -28.09
CA THR A 931 -5.36 40.79 -27.13
C THR A 931 -4.54 41.39 -25.99
N GLU A 932 -4.07 42.64 -26.11
CA GLU A 932 -3.32 43.32 -25.05
C GLU A 932 -4.22 43.93 -23.97
N THR A 933 -5.43 44.38 -24.35
CA THR A 933 -6.31 45.15 -23.46
C THR A 933 -7.55 44.38 -23.00
N PHE A 934 -7.95 43.33 -23.71
CA PHE A 934 -9.15 42.55 -23.37
C PHE A 934 -8.97 41.79 -22.05
N GLY A 935 -9.83 42.08 -21.07
CA GLY A 935 -9.77 41.56 -19.72
C GLY A 935 -8.61 42.09 -18.86
N ALA A 936 -7.88 43.11 -19.32
CA ALA A 936 -6.73 43.67 -18.62
C ALA A 936 -7.09 44.89 -17.75
N ASN A 937 -6.26 45.18 -16.74
CA ASN A 937 -6.34 46.37 -15.88
C ASN A 937 -7.67 46.58 -15.14
N LEU A 938 -8.41 45.50 -14.82
CA LEU A 938 -9.61 45.58 -14.01
C LEU A 938 -9.25 45.89 -12.54
N SER A 939 -9.99 46.81 -11.93
CA SER A 939 -9.91 47.04 -10.47
C SER A 939 -10.55 45.87 -9.70
N THR A 940 -10.24 45.72 -8.41
CA THR A 940 -10.83 44.65 -7.56
C THR A 940 -12.36 44.64 -7.61
N ALA A 941 -13.01 45.81 -7.50
CA ALA A 941 -14.46 45.91 -7.58
C ALA A 941 -15.03 45.53 -8.97
N GLN A 942 -14.23 45.72 -10.03
CA GLN A 942 -14.59 45.25 -11.37
C GLN A 942 -14.38 43.75 -11.52
N GLU A 943 -13.37 43.14 -10.88
CA GLU A 943 -13.28 41.68 -10.88
C GLU A 943 -14.45 41.05 -10.11
N GLU A 944 -14.80 41.57 -8.93
CA GLU A 944 -15.97 41.08 -8.16
C GLU A 944 -17.28 41.16 -8.97
N GLN A 945 -17.50 42.27 -9.70
CA GLN A 945 -18.69 42.40 -10.54
C GLN A 945 -18.63 41.49 -11.78
N LEU A 946 -17.44 41.26 -12.34
CA LEU A 946 -17.25 40.33 -13.45
C LEU A 946 -17.49 38.88 -13.01
N GLU A 947 -17.06 38.52 -11.80
CA GLU A 947 -17.36 37.22 -11.19
C GLU A 947 -18.87 37.00 -11.08
N ALA A 948 -19.63 37.98 -10.58
CA ALA A 948 -21.10 37.89 -10.52
C ALA A 948 -21.76 37.72 -11.90
N ASP A 949 -21.25 38.40 -12.93
CA ASP A 949 -21.74 38.26 -14.30
C ASP A 949 -21.37 36.90 -14.92
N ILE A 950 -20.19 36.36 -14.56
CA ILE A 950 -19.79 35.00 -14.92
C ILE A 950 -20.72 33.99 -14.26
N GLU A 951 -21.01 34.11 -12.96
CA GLU A 951 -21.91 33.21 -12.23
C GLU A 951 -23.29 33.11 -12.88
N ALA A 952 -23.82 34.25 -13.37
CA ALA A 952 -25.12 34.29 -14.05
C ALA A 952 -25.16 33.47 -15.35
N ILE A 953 -24.05 33.36 -16.06
CA ILE A 953 -23.92 32.55 -17.29
C ILE A 953 -23.51 31.12 -16.95
N TRP A 954 -22.55 30.96 -16.03
CA TRP A 954 -21.95 29.68 -15.67
C TRP A 954 -22.90 28.80 -14.85
N GLY A 955 -23.83 29.40 -14.10
CA GLY A 955 -24.86 28.72 -13.31
C GLY A 955 -24.34 28.10 -12.01
N LEU A 956 -23.15 28.50 -11.54
CA LEU A 956 -22.52 28.10 -10.29
C LEU A 956 -21.84 29.31 -9.65
N PRO A 957 -21.71 29.37 -8.31
CA PRO A 957 -20.86 30.35 -7.63
C PRO A 957 -19.42 30.30 -8.16
N TYR A 958 -18.73 31.44 -8.21
CA TYR A 958 -17.43 31.58 -8.85
C TYR A 958 -16.37 30.66 -8.21
N ASP A 959 -16.42 30.54 -6.89
CA ASP A 959 -15.54 29.72 -6.04
C ASP A 959 -16.13 28.35 -5.67
N TYR A 960 -17.19 27.90 -6.37
CA TYR A 960 -17.90 26.67 -6.04
C TYR A 960 -16.99 25.45 -5.81
N TYR A 961 -16.05 25.19 -6.72
CA TYR A 961 -15.15 24.04 -6.62
C TYR A 961 -14.06 24.17 -5.56
N SER A 962 -13.67 25.39 -5.19
CA SER A 962 -12.78 25.63 -4.05
C SER A 962 -13.50 25.41 -2.72
N ASP A 963 -14.81 25.67 -2.67
CA ASP A 963 -15.61 25.61 -1.44
C ASP A 963 -16.23 24.22 -1.18
N LEU A 964 -16.30 23.37 -2.21
CA LEU A 964 -16.82 21.99 -2.12
C LEU A 964 -16.07 21.12 -1.09
N GLY A 965 -14.87 21.50 -0.63
CA GLY A 965 -14.06 20.65 0.23
C GLY A 965 -13.48 19.45 -0.54
N THR A 966 -13.19 18.34 0.16
CA THR A 966 -12.54 17.19 -0.49
C THR A 966 -13.58 16.36 -1.26
N THR A 967 -13.59 16.49 -2.58
CA THR A 967 -14.48 15.71 -3.44
C THR A 967 -14.04 14.25 -3.57
N GLY A 968 -15.01 13.36 -3.74
CA GLY A 968 -14.80 11.93 -3.94
C GLY A 968 -15.99 11.27 -4.62
N ALA A 969 -15.86 9.97 -4.84
CA ALA A 969 -16.92 9.13 -5.36
C ALA A 969 -17.02 7.85 -4.53
N THR A 970 -17.97 7.00 -4.86
CA THR A 970 -18.09 5.68 -4.22
C THR A 970 -17.89 4.54 -5.20
N ARG A 971 -17.56 3.36 -4.66
CA ARG A 971 -17.71 2.07 -5.32
C ARG A 971 -18.18 1.03 -4.32
N SER A 972 -18.69 -0.09 -4.81
CA SER A 972 -19.04 -1.25 -4.00
C SER A 972 -18.30 -2.50 -4.46
N VAL A 973 -18.03 -3.43 -3.54
CA VAL A 973 -17.47 -4.75 -3.81
C VAL A 973 -18.44 -5.81 -3.30
N PHE A 974 -18.80 -6.77 -4.15
CA PHE A 974 -19.70 -7.87 -3.82
C PHE A 974 -18.94 -9.19 -3.90
N ALA A 975 -18.92 -9.96 -2.82
CA ALA A 975 -18.30 -11.28 -2.75
C ALA A 975 -19.36 -12.33 -2.42
N LYS A 976 -19.35 -13.45 -3.15
CA LYS A 976 -20.17 -14.62 -2.85
C LYS A 976 -19.36 -15.89 -3.03
N GLY A 977 -19.70 -16.93 -2.29
CA GLY A 977 -18.93 -18.16 -2.37
C GLY A 977 -19.44 -19.31 -1.52
N THR A 978 -18.73 -20.43 -1.58
CA THR A 978 -18.91 -21.61 -0.73
C THR A 978 -17.56 -22.00 -0.13
N GLU A 979 -17.54 -22.29 1.16
CA GLU A 979 -16.38 -22.67 1.96
C GLU A 979 -16.61 -24.06 2.54
N VAL A 980 -15.59 -24.91 2.51
CA VAL A 980 -15.61 -26.25 3.08
C VAL A 980 -14.42 -26.38 4.01
N GLU A 981 -14.67 -26.82 5.24
CA GLU A 981 -13.65 -27.16 6.21
C GLU A 981 -13.98 -28.52 6.83
N ILE A 982 -13.04 -29.46 6.75
CA ILE A 982 -13.18 -30.79 7.31
C ILE A 982 -11.93 -31.11 8.10
N VAL A 983 -12.08 -31.46 9.37
CA VAL A 983 -11.00 -31.98 10.21
C VAL A 983 -11.35 -33.41 10.61
N TYR A 984 -10.44 -34.34 10.37
CA TYR A 984 -10.63 -35.75 10.68
C TYR A 984 -9.43 -36.32 11.42
N ASN A 985 -9.69 -36.87 12.60
CA ASN A 985 -8.74 -37.56 13.45
C ASN A 985 -9.09 -39.07 13.57
N PRO A 986 -8.85 -39.89 12.51
CA PRO A 986 -9.20 -41.32 12.53
C PRO A 986 -8.61 -42.07 13.73
N THR A 987 -7.42 -41.64 14.17
CA THR A 987 -6.79 -42.06 15.42
C THR A 987 -6.17 -40.82 16.08
N PRO A 988 -5.88 -40.81 17.39
CA PRO A 988 -5.18 -39.69 18.05
C PRO A 988 -3.80 -39.37 17.45
N ASN A 989 -3.25 -40.30 16.67
CA ASN A 989 -1.95 -40.20 16.01
C ASN A 989 -2.03 -39.72 14.55
N TRP A 990 -3.23 -39.60 13.97
CA TRP A 990 -3.39 -39.24 12.57
C TRP A 990 -4.41 -38.12 12.44
N THR A 991 -3.97 -36.98 11.93
CA THR A 991 -4.81 -35.82 11.66
C THR A 991 -4.84 -35.53 10.16
N LEU A 992 -6.03 -35.19 9.67
CA LEU A 992 -6.28 -34.67 8.32
C LEU A 992 -7.11 -33.39 8.43
N LYS A 993 -6.75 -32.37 7.65
CA LYS A 993 -7.54 -31.16 7.47
C LYS A 993 -7.70 -30.91 5.97
N LEU A 994 -8.93 -30.81 5.50
CA LEU A 994 -9.28 -30.41 4.14
C LEU A 994 -9.97 -29.04 4.22
N THR A 995 -9.44 -28.07 3.49
CA THR A 995 -10.07 -26.78 3.26
C THR A 995 -10.35 -26.62 1.78
N GLY A 996 -11.45 -25.96 1.42
CA GLY A 996 -11.77 -25.63 0.04
C GLY A 996 -12.67 -24.42 -0.05
N SER A 997 -12.53 -23.65 -1.12
CA SER A 997 -13.39 -22.50 -1.39
C SER A 997 -13.71 -22.36 -2.88
N GLU A 998 -14.94 -21.92 -3.15
CA GLU A 998 -15.34 -21.24 -4.39
C GLU A 998 -15.66 -19.80 -4.02
N GLN A 999 -15.08 -18.82 -4.71
CA GLN A 999 -15.40 -17.42 -4.50
C GLN A 999 -15.42 -16.63 -5.80
N GLU A 1000 -16.33 -15.67 -5.87
CA GLU A 1000 -16.41 -14.68 -6.93
C GLU A 1000 -16.62 -13.31 -6.31
N THR A 1001 -15.69 -12.39 -6.58
CA THR A 1001 -15.73 -11.01 -6.08
C THR A 1001 -15.74 -10.03 -7.25
N VAL A 1002 -16.73 -9.14 -7.30
CA VAL A 1002 -16.95 -8.18 -8.39
C VAL A 1002 -17.08 -6.75 -7.89
N TYR A 1003 -16.60 -5.80 -8.68
CA TYR A 1003 -16.88 -4.37 -8.47
C TYR A 1003 -18.24 -3.97 -9.05
N ALA A 1004 -18.95 -3.09 -8.37
CA ALA A 1004 -20.17 -2.48 -8.86
C ALA A 1004 -20.38 -1.07 -8.29
N ASN A 1005 -21.34 -0.32 -8.84
CA ASN A 1005 -21.66 1.06 -8.45
C ASN A 1005 -20.44 1.99 -8.51
N VAL A 1006 -19.56 1.81 -9.49
CA VAL A 1006 -18.29 2.56 -9.60
C VAL A 1006 -18.56 3.98 -10.07
N MET A 1007 -18.27 4.96 -9.22
CA MET A 1007 -18.37 6.41 -9.47
C MET A 1007 -19.75 6.88 -9.97
N LYS A 1008 -20.83 6.40 -9.35
CA LYS A 1008 -22.20 6.87 -9.67
C LYS A 1008 -22.35 8.39 -9.55
N GLU A 1009 -21.64 9.03 -8.62
CA GLU A 1009 -21.69 10.47 -8.35
C GLU A 1009 -21.21 11.31 -9.54
N TYR A 1010 -20.25 10.79 -10.32
CA TYR A 1010 -19.87 11.43 -11.58
C TYR A 1010 -21.03 11.44 -12.57
N SER A 1011 -21.72 10.31 -12.71
CA SER A 1011 -22.80 10.15 -13.68
C SER A 1011 -23.96 11.09 -13.35
N GLU A 1012 -24.36 11.16 -12.07
CA GLU A 1012 -25.41 12.07 -11.60
C GLU A 1012 -25.05 13.55 -11.84
N TRP A 1013 -23.80 13.92 -11.57
CA TRP A 1013 -23.32 15.27 -11.85
C TRP A 1013 -23.27 15.58 -13.34
N ALA A 1014 -22.76 14.65 -14.16
CA ALA A 1014 -22.69 14.78 -15.61
C ALA A 1014 -24.09 14.92 -16.23
N ASP A 1015 -25.07 14.14 -15.77
CA ASP A 1015 -26.46 14.22 -16.24
C ASP A 1015 -27.11 15.58 -15.93
N THR A 1016 -26.67 16.24 -14.85
CA THR A 1016 -27.14 17.59 -14.50
C THR A 1016 -26.39 18.68 -15.26
N ARG A 1017 -25.08 18.52 -15.43
CA ARG A 1017 -24.22 19.58 -15.97
C ARG A 1017 -24.16 19.59 -17.50
N MET A 1018 -24.14 18.42 -18.13
CA MET A 1018 -24.01 18.25 -19.58
C MET A 1018 -25.13 18.96 -20.37
N PRO A 1019 -26.42 18.89 -19.98
CA PRO A 1019 -27.48 19.60 -20.68
C PRO A 1019 -27.27 21.12 -20.72
N ASN A 1020 -26.64 21.70 -19.69
CA ASN A 1020 -26.32 23.14 -19.67
C ASN A 1020 -25.24 23.46 -20.71
N TRP A 1021 -24.20 22.62 -20.81
CA TRP A 1021 -23.15 22.80 -21.81
C TRP A 1021 -23.66 22.64 -23.24
N LEU A 1022 -24.52 21.65 -23.48
CA LEU A 1022 -25.08 21.37 -24.80
C LEU A 1022 -26.10 22.42 -25.26
N SER A 1023 -26.78 23.09 -24.34
CA SER A 1023 -27.79 24.12 -24.65
C SER A 1023 -27.27 25.55 -24.58
N ALA A 1024 -26.11 25.80 -23.97
CA ALA A 1024 -25.54 27.13 -23.84
C ALA A 1024 -25.18 27.77 -25.20
N SER A 1025 -25.91 28.82 -25.55
CA SER A 1025 -25.72 29.63 -26.75
C SER A 1025 -25.32 31.06 -26.37
N ALA A 1026 -24.32 31.63 -27.04
CA ALA A 1026 -23.93 33.03 -26.80
C ALA A 1026 -25.08 34.00 -27.12
N SER A 1027 -26.02 33.63 -28.00
CA SER A 1027 -27.20 34.44 -28.29
C SER A 1027 -28.06 34.74 -27.07
N ASP A 1028 -28.06 33.83 -26.09
CA ASP A 1028 -28.91 33.91 -24.90
C ASP A 1028 -28.31 34.84 -23.84
N TYR A 1029 -26.99 35.10 -23.93
CA TYR A 1029 -26.23 35.84 -22.91
C TYR A 1029 -25.62 37.16 -23.42
N LEU A 1030 -25.33 37.29 -24.73
CA LEU A 1030 -24.84 38.54 -25.31
C LEU A 1030 -25.95 39.61 -25.35
N LEU A 1031 -25.62 40.85 -24.98
CA LEU A 1031 -26.55 41.97 -25.16
C LEU A 1031 -26.86 42.20 -26.65
N PRO A 1032 -28.06 42.69 -27.00
CA PRO A 1032 -28.49 42.84 -28.40
C PRO A 1032 -27.49 43.59 -29.30
N GLU A 1033 -26.79 44.59 -28.76
CA GLU A 1033 -25.76 45.37 -29.46
C GLU A 1033 -24.47 44.59 -29.76
N TYR A 1034 -24.18 43.51 -29.02
CA TYR A 1034 -22.95 42.73 -29.16
C TYR A 1034 -23.14 41.35 -29.79
N GLN A 1035 -24.34 41.04 -30.27
CA GLN A 1035 -24.64 39.77 -30.95
C GLN A 1035 -23.72 39.49 -32.16
N GLY A 1036 -23.22 40.55 -32.82
CA GLY A 1036 -22.25 40.43 -33.92
C GLY A 1036 -20.84 39.98 -33.49
N LEU A 1037 -20.54 39.94 -32.19
CA LEU A 1037 -19.27 39.50 -31.62
C LEU A 1037 -19.31 38.05 -31.11
N ALA A 1038 -20.37 37.29 -31.43
CA ALA A 1038 -20.39 35.84 -31.19
C ALA A 1038 -19.28 35.11 -31.96
N THR A 1039 -18.79 35.69 -33.06
CA THR A 1039 -17.61 35.24 -33.80
C THR A 1039 -16.72 36.43 -34.14
N TYR A 1040 -15.40 36.31 -33.96
CA TYR A 1040 -14.46 37.39 -34.28
C TYR A 1040 -13.05 36.83 -34.53
N THR A 1041 -12.16 37.66 -35.05
CA THR A 1041 -10.73 37.34 -35.21
C THR A 1041 -9.91 38.33 -34.40
N THR A 1042 -8.98 37.82 -33.60
CA THR A 1042 -8.07 38.67 -32.81
C THR A 1042 -7.03 39.36 -33.70
N ASP A 1043 -6.44 40.44 -33.19
CA ASP A 1043 -5.28 41.12 -33.79
C ASP A 1043 -4.06 40.19 -34.00
N GLY A 1044 -3.92 39.17 -33.15
CA GLY A 1044 -2.97 38.07 -33.30
C GLY A 1044 -3.37 37.00 -34.33
N GLY A 1045 -4.46 37.18 -35.07
CA GLY A 1045 -4.90 36.29 -36.15
C GLY A 1045 -5.61 35.00 -35.70
N THR A 1046 -6.07 34.92 -34.44
CA THR A 1046 -6.80 33.75 -33.93
C THR A 1046 -8.29 33.91 -34.19
N ASN A 1047 -8.91 32.94 -34.88
CA ASN A 1047 -10.36 32.88 -35.04
C ASN A 1047 -11.01 32.41 -33.73
N VAL A 1048 -12.07 33.09 -33.32
CA VAL A 1048 -12.87 32.77 -32.14
C VAL A 1048 -14.33 32.59 -32.54
N ASP A 1049 -14.93 31.50 -32.08
CA ASP A 1049 -16.36 31.21 -32.18
C ASP A 1049 -16.90 30.92 -30.79
N LEU A 1050 -17.84 31.74 -30.32
CA LEU A 1050 -18.55 31.59 -29.05
C LEU A 1050 -20.00 31.10 -29.24
N THR A 1051 -20.48 30.96 -30.48
CA THR A 1051 -21.91 30.83 -30.83
C THR A 1051 -22.63 29.78 -29.99
N ASN A 1052 -22.08 28.57 -29.90
CA ASN A 1052 -22.53 27.53 -28.98
C ASN A 1052 -21.33 27.05 -28.17
N PHE A 1053 -21.47 26.93 -26.85
CA PHE A 1053 -20.34 26.52 -26.00
C PHE A 1053 -19.73 25.19 -26.46
N TRP A 1054 -20.55 24.18 -26.76
CA TRP A 1054 -20.05 22.85 -27.12
C TRP A 1054 -19.19 22.82 -28.40
N SER A 1055 -19.54 23.64 -29.40
CA SER A 1055 -18.79 23.76 -30.65
C SER A 1055 -17.80 24.92 -30.68
N SER A 1056 -17.69 25.68 -29.59
CA SER A 1056 -16.88 26.89 -29.51
C SER A 1056 -15.37 26.61 -29.55
N PHE A 1057 -14.58 27.62 -29.93
CA PHE A 1057 -13.12 27.57 -29.99
C PHE A 1057 -12.49 28.98 -29.99
N GLY A 1058 -11.19 29.05 -29.74
CA GLY A 1058 -10.35 30.25 -29.95
C GLY A 1058 -10.20 31.18 -28.75
N TYR A 1059 -11.16 31.18 -27.83
CA TYR A 1059 -11.18 32.06 -26.64
C TYR A 1059 -10.24 31.59 -25.50
N VAL A 1060 -9.72 30.36 -25.59
CA VAL A 1060 -8.69 29.82 -24.69
C VAL A 1060 -7.61 29.07 -25.49
N SER A 1061 -6.43 28.86 -24.89
CA SER A 1061 -5.32 28.17 -25.56
C SER A 1061 -5.56 26.68 -25.82
N GLN A 1062 -6.41 26.06 -25.01
CA GLN A 1062 -6.68 24.62 -24.98
C GLN A 1062 -7.53 24.17 -26.17
N VAL A 1063 -8.35 25.09 -26.73
CA VAL A 1063 -9.33 24.81 -27.78
C VAL A 1063 -9.19 25.85 -28.89
N ARG A 1064 -8.64 25.46 -30.05
CA ARG A 1064 -8.40 26.36 -31.20
C ARG A 1064 -8.53 25.60 -32.50
N GLU A 1065 -9.01 26.26 -33.55
CA GLU A 1065 -9.08 25.68 -34.91
C GLU A 1065 -7.72 25.16 -35.42
N THR A 1066 -6.62 25.81 -35.02
CA THR A 1066 -5.25 25.41 -35.38
C THR A 1066 -4.70 24.24 -34.57
N ASN A 1067 -5.41 23.77 -33.54
CA ASN A 1067 -4.99 22.61 -32.77
C ASN A 1067 -5.39 21.31 -33.52
N PRO A 1068 -4.45 20.40 -33.80
CA PRO A 1068 -4.74 19.20 -34.61
C PRO A 1068 -5.67 18.19 -33.94
N VAL A 1069 -5.90 18.29 -32.62
CA VAL A 1069 -6.71 17.34 -31.84
C VAL A 1069 -7.89 18.02 -31.15
N ASN A 1070 -7.67 19.21 -30.58
CA ASN A 1070 -8.66 19.90 -29.74
C ASN A 1070 -9.23 21.13 -30.47
N THR A 1071 -9.89 20.89 -31.61
CA THR A 1071 -10.41 21.94 -32.49
C THR A 1071 -11.62 22.67 -31.90
N THR A 1072 -12.42 21.99 -31.08
CA THR A 1072 -13.62 22.50 -30.40
C THR A 1072 -13.68 22.00 -28.96
N VAL A 1073 -14.56 22.58 -28.13
CA VAL A 1073 -14.78 22.10 -26.76
C VAL A 1073 -15.21 20.64 -26.74
N GLU A 1074 -16.07 20.23 -27.67
CA GLU A 1074 -16.44 18.82 -27.87
C GLU A 1074 -15.22 17.93 -28.15
N ALA A 1075 -14.36 18.34 -29.09
CA ALA A 1075 -13.15 17.58 -29.41
C ALA A 1075 -12.22 17.47 -28.19
N TYR A 1076 -12.11 18.54 -27.40
CA TYR A 1076 -11.37 18.55 -26.15
C TYR A 1076 -11.99 17.63 -25.08
N TYR A 1077 -13.30 17.70 -24.86
CA TYR A 1077 -14.02 16.77 -23.97
C TYR A 1077 -13.75 15.31 -24.34
N ASN A 1078 -13.87 14.98 -25.63
CA ASN A 1078 -13.64 13.64 -26.15
C ASN A 1078 -12.19 13.18 -26.01
N SER A 1079 -11.21 14.08 -26.08
CA SER A 1079 -9.78 13.73 -25.98
C SER A 1079 -9.27 13.63 -24.55
N ILE A 1080 -9.76 14.46 -23.61
CA ILE A 1080 -9.19 14.55 -22.26
C ILE A 1080 -10.04 13.95 -21.13
N LEU A 1081 -11.38 13.98 -21.23
CA LEU A 1081 -12.26 13.54 -20.14
C LEU A 1081 -12.85 12.15 -20.40
N VAL A 1082 -13.43 11.94 -21.59
CA VAL A 1082 -14.09 10.67 -21.93
C VAL A 1082 -13.19 9.44 -21.69
N PRO A 1083 -11.91 9.43 -22.08
CA PRO A 1083 -11.04 8.28 -21.84
C PRO A 1083 -10.84 8.01 -20.34
N GLN A 1084 -10.77 9.07 -19.52
CA GLN A 1084 -10.56 8.95 -18.07
C GLN A 1084 -11.80 8.41 -17.37
N VAL A 1085 -12.98 8.90 -17.75
CA VAL A 1085 -14.26 8.39 -17.24
C VAL A 1085 -14.37 6.90 -17.53
N ARG A 1086 -14.14 6.51 -18.79
CA ARG A 1086 -14.22 5.12 -19.22
C ARG A 1086 -13.24 4.23 -18.47
N LEU A 1087 -11.97 4.64 -18.36
CA LEU A 1087 -10.96 3.89 -17.61
C LEU A 1087 -11.38 3.68 -16.15
N ALA A 1088 -11.93 4.71 -15.52
CA ALA A 1088 -12.25 4.66 -14.11
C ALA A 1088 -13.59 3.94 -13.84
N THR A 1089 -14.54 3.94 -14.77
CA THR A 1089 -15.77 3.11 -14.70
C THR A 1089 -15.58 1.71 -15.29
N ASP A 1090 -14.46 1.42 -15.96
CA ASP A 1090 -14.14 0.13 -16.57
C ASP A 1090 -14.20 -1.04 -15.56
N LEU A 1091 -13.94 -0.75 -14.28
CA LEU A 1091 -14.02 -1.71 -13.19
C LEU A 1091 -15.43 -2.29 -13.01
N GLU A 1092 -16.49 -1.61 -13.45
CA GLU A 1092 -17.87 -2.06 -13.27
C GLU A 1092 -18.09 -3.47 -13.85
N GLY A 1093 -18.44 -4.42 -12.98
CA GLY A 1093 -18.66 -5.82 -13.34
C GLY A 1093 -17.39 -6.65 -13.58
N GLN A 1094 -16.20 -6.09 -13.40
CA GLN A 1094 -14.95 -6.86 -13.43
C GLN A 1094 -14.81 -7.71 -12.16
N VAL A 1095 -14.26 -8.92 -12.33
CA VAL A 1095 -13.79 -9.71 -11.19
C VAL A 1095 -12.45 -9.15 -10.71
N ILE A 1096 -12.19 -9.24 -9.40
CA ILE A 1096 -10.90 -8.85 -8.85
C ILE A 1096 -9.78 -9.70 -9.48
N THR A 1097 -8.76 -9.04 -10.02
CA THR A 1097 -7.60 -9.69 -10.65
C THR A 1097 -6.70 -10.36 -9.61
N ASN A 1098 -5.88 -11.32 -10.06
CA ASN A 1098 -4.93 -12.10 -9.28
C ASN A 1098 -5.54 -12.96 -8.16
N GLN A 1099 -6.84 -13.21 -8.22
CA GLN A 1099 -7.58 -14.08 -7.32
C GLN A 1099 -7.94 -15.41 -7.99
N SER A 1100 -7.84 -16.50 -7.24
CA SER A 1100 -8.28 -17.83 -7.68
C SER A 1100 -9.78 -18.02 -7.41
N LYS A 1101 -10.56 -18.46 -8.42
CA LYS A 1101 -12.00 -18.75 -8.21
C LYS A 1101 -12.20 -19.96 -7.28
N TYR A 1102 -11.44 -21.02 -7.50
CA TYR A 1102 -11.48 -22.22 -6.67
C TYR A 1102 -10.13 -22.47 -6.01
N GLN A 1103 -10.16 -22.92 -4.76
CA GLN A 1103 -8.98 -23.30 -4.00
C GLN A 1103 -9.28 -24.56 -3.17
N ALA A 1104 -8.27 -25.39 -2.95
CA ALA A 1104 -8.35 -26.50 -2.03
C ALA A 1104 -6.99 -26.80 -1.40
N ALA A 1105 -6.96 -27.13 -0.12
CA ALA A 1105 -5.78 -27.64 0.57
C ALA A 1105 -6.12 -28.89 1.37
N LEU A 1106 -5.32 -29.95 1.22
CA LEU A 1106 -5.37 -31.14 2.05
C LEU A 1106 -4.06 -31.25 2.82
N THR A 1107 -4.13 -31.12 4.14
CA THR A 1107 -3.00 -31.18 5.07
C THR A 1107 -3.15 -32.40 5.97
N THR A 1108 -2.10 -33.20 6.13
CA THR A 1108 -2.14 -34.39 7.00
C THR A 1108 -0.83 -34.64 7.71
N ASN A 1109 -0.91 -35.20 8.92
CA ASN A 1109 0.24 -35.63 9.71
C ASN A 1109 -0.07 -36.94 10.43
N TYR A 1110 0.85 -37.90 10.35
CA TYR A 1110 0.78 -39.18 11.04
C TYR A 1110 1.97 -39.34 11.98
N ARG A 1111 1.71 -39.59 13.27
CA ARG A 1111 2.71 -39.81 14.31
C ARG A 1111 2.77 -41.29 14.70
N PHE A 1112 3.95 -41.87 14.62
CA PHE A 1112 4.20 -43.24 15.06
C PHE A 1112 4.39 -43.26 16.59
N SER A 1113 3.39 -43.77 17.33
CA SER A 1113 3.44 -43.86 18.80
C SER A 1113 4.12 -45.13 19.34
N ASP A 1114 4.21 -46.18 18.52
CA ASP A 1114 4.70 -47.50 18.88
C ASP A 1114 5.55 -48.16 17.76
N GLY A 1115 6.09 -49.35 18.06
CA GLY A 1115 6.90 -50.11 17.11
C GLY A 1115 8.26 -49.50 16.77
N LYS A 1116 8.85 -49.94 15.64
CA LYS A 1116 10.20 -49.55 15.18
C LYS A 1116 10.33 -48.06 14.84
N TYR A 1117 9.23 -47.42 14.46
CA TYR A 1117 9.20 -46.01 14.07
C TYR A 1117 8.69 -45.11 15.19
N LYS A 1118 8.56 -45.61 16.43
CA LYS A 1118 8.15 -44.79 17.58
C LYS A 1118 8.95 -43.48 17.64
N GLY A 1119 8.22 -42.37 17.75
CA GLY A 1119 8.79 -41.02 17.80
C GLY A 1119 8.91 -40.35 16.43
N TRP A 1120 8.81 -41.07 15.32
CA TRP A 1120 8.73 -40.45 14.00
C TRP A 1120 7.34 -39.87 13.73
N SER A 1121 7.27 -38.82 12.93
CA SER A 1121 6.03 -38.36 12.29
C SER A 1121 6.30 -37.99 10.83
N VAL A 1122 5.32 -38.26 9.96
CA VAL A 1122 5.36 -37.93 8.54
C VAL A 1122 4.10 -37.17 8.20
N GLY A 1123 4.25 -36.05 7.50
CA GLY A 1123 3.10 -35.32 6.99
C GLY A 1123 3.39 -34.60 5.69
N GLY A 1124 2.33 -34.03 5.13
CA GLY A 1124 2.40 -33.27 3.90
C GLY A 1124 1.12 -32.48 3.67
N SER A 1125 1.22 -31.54 2.74
CA SER A 1125 0.09 -30.76 2.25
C SER A 1125 0.08 -30.74 0.72
N MET A 1126 -1.10 -30.85 0.13
CA MET A 1126 -1.34 -30.57 -1.29
C MET A 1126 -2.26 -29.37 -1.38
N ARG A 1127 -1.82 -28.32 -2.07
CA ARG A 1127 -2.57 -27.07 -2.27
C ARG A 1127 -2.83 -26.88 -3.76
N TRP A 1128 -4.08 -26.76 -4.15
CA TRP A 1128 -4.51 -26.51 -5.52
C TRP A 1128 -5.18 -25.15 -5.61
N LEU A 1129 -4.75 -24.33 -6.57
CA LEU A 1129 -5.33 -23.03 -6.88
C LEU A 1129 -5.76 -23.06 -8.35
N ASP A 1130 -7.02 -22.71 -8.62
CA ASP A 1130 -7.50 -22.57 -9.99
C ASP A 1130 -6.81 -21.38 -10.69
N LYS A 1131 -7.02 -21.28 -12.00
CA LYS A 1131 -6.60 -20.15 -12.82
C LYS A 1131 -7.04 -18.80 -12.23
N LYS A 1132 -6.19 -17.78 -12.38
CA LYS A 1132 -6.44 -16.41 -11.89
C LYS A 1132 -6.65 -15.46 -13.05
N SER A 1133 -7.63 -14.57 -12.94
CA SER A 1133 -7.79 -13.49 -13.92
C SER A 1133 -6.65 -12.49 -13.75
N ILE A 1134 -5.90 -12.18 -14.81
CA ILE A 1134 -4.77 -11.22 -14.80
C ILE A 1134 -5.07 -9.95 -15.61
N GLY A 1135 -6.32 -9.79 -16.04
CA GLY A 1135 -6.78 -8.70 -16.89
C GLY A 1135 -7.79 -9.20 -17.92
N TYR A 1136 -8.14 -8.32 -18.84
CA TYR A 1136 -9.11 -8.58 -19.91
C TYR A 1136 -8.53 -8.15 -21.25
N TYR A 1137 -8.91 -8.85 -22.32
CA TYR A 1137 -8.73 -8.27 -23.64
C TYR A 1137 -9.57 -6.99 -23.73
N GLY A 1138 -9.06 -5.98 -24.42
CA GLY A 1138 -9.83 -4.77 -24.66
C GLY A 1138 -10.65 -4.82 -25.93
N LYS A 1139 -11.54 -3.83 -26.06
CA LYS A 1139 -12.30 -3.53 -27.26
C LYS A 1139 -12.35 -2.02 -27.48
N ALA A 1140 -12.66 -1.61 -28.71
CA ALA A 1140 -12.91 -0.21 -28.98
C ALA A 1140 -14.24 0.24 -28.35
N SER A 1141 -14.21 1.39 -27.67
CA SER A 1141 -15.41 2.07 -27.19
C SER A 1141 -16.25 2.67 -28.32
N GLY A 1142 -15.63 2.87 -29.50
CA GLY A 1142 -16.23 3.51 -30.67
C GLY A 1142 -15.96 5.02 -30.77
N ASN A 1143 -15.38 5.66 -29.74
CA ASN A 1143 -15.18 7.11 -29.71
C ASN A 1143 -13.84 7.57 -30.30
N ASN A 1144 -12.78 6.78 -30.12
CA ASN A 1144 -11.43 7.09 -30.61
C ASN A 1144 -11.15 6.42 -31.97
N GLY A 1145 -12.20 6.03 -32.68
CA GLY A 1145 -12.15 5.23 -33.90
C GLY A 1145 -12.37 3.72 -33.64
N PRO A 1146 -12.63 2.95 -34.71
CA PRO A 1146 -12.93 1.52 -34.59
C PRO A 1146 -11.73 0.66 -34.16
N ASP A 1147 -10.51 1.18 -34.32
CA ASP A 1147 -9.27 0.43 -34.10
C ASP A 1147 -8.56 0.79 -32.77
N TYR A 1148 -9.09 1.76 -32.01
CA TYR A 1148 -8.49 2.21 -30.75
C TYR A 1148 -9.11 1.46 -29.55
N ILE A 1149 -8.31 0.63 -28.89
CA ILE A 1149 -8.71 -0.23 -27.78
C ILE A 1149 -8.58 0.52 -26.46
N ASP A 1150 -9.70 0.93 -25.87
CA ASP A 1150 -9.73 1.86 -24.73
C ASP A 1150 -10.61 1.45 -23.55
N ILE A 1151 -11.27 0.30 -23.66
CA ILE A 1151 -12.06 -0.29 -22.57
C ILE A 1151 -11.82 -1.80 -22.50
N SER A 1152 -12.01 -2.39 -21.33
CA SER A 1152 -12.00 -3.83 -21.15
C SER A 1152 -13.19 -4.49 -21.86
N ASP A 1153 -12.98 -5.69 -22.37
CA ASP A 1153 -14.05 -6.62 -22.71
C ASP A 1153 -14.22 -7.62 -21.56
N THR A 1154 -15.10 -7.29 -20.61
CA THR A 1154 -15.41 -8.12 -19.43
C THR A 1154 -15.87 -9.54 -19.77
N THR A 1155 -16.26 -9.80 -21.02
CA THR A 1155 -16.62 -11.15 -21.50
C THR A 1155 -15.41 -11.99 -21.93
N ARG A 1156 -14.23 -11.38 -22.05
CA ARG A 1156 -12.97 -12.01 -22.49
C ARG A 1156 -11.82 -11.83 -21.47
N PRO A 1157 -11.96 -12.39 -20.25
CA PRO A 1157 -10.88 -12.41 -19.27
C PRO A 1157 -9.68 -13.23 -19.75
N ILE A 1158 -8.48 -12.80 -19.32
CA ILE A 1158 -7.21 -13.48 -19.56
C ILE A 1158 -6.79 -14.16 -18.27
N TYR A 1159 -6.47 -15.45 -18.35
CA TYR A 1159 -6.21 -16.29 -17.18
C TYR A 1159 -4.77 -16.83 -17.14
N THR A 1160 -4.21 -16.95 -15.94
CA THR A 1160 -3.03 -17.80 -15.70
C THR A 1160 -3.39 -19.29 -15.76
N PRO A 1161 -2.42 -20.20 -15.91
CA PRO A 1161 -2.65 -21.61 -15.62
C PRO A 1161 -3.03 -21.85 -14.15
N ALA A 1162 -3.75 -22.94 -13.88
CA ALA A 1162 -3.96 -23.44 -12.52
C ALA A 1162 -2.63 -23.92 -11.90
N GLN A 1163 -2.51 -23.83 -10.59
CA GLN A 1163 -1.28 -24.13 -9.85
C GLN A 1163 -1.51 -25.24 -8.82
N THR A 1164 -0.47 -26.04 -8.58
CA THR A 1164 -0.51 -27.08 -7.54
C THR A 1164 0.82 -27.10 -6.80
N TYR A 1165 0.74 -26.95 -5.48
CA TYR A 1165 1.89 -26.96 -4.59
C TYR A 1165 1.83 -28.18 -3.68
N TYR A 1166 3.02 -28.66 -3.31
CA TYR A 1166 3.18 -29.78 -2.41
C TYR A 1166 4.19 -29.41 -1.33
N ASP A 1167 3.80 -29.64 -0.09
CA ASP A 1167 4.65 -29.43 1.07
C ASP A 1167 4.84 -30.78 1.78
N PHE A 1168 6.04 -31.07 2.28
CA PHE A 1168 6.35 -32.31 2.97
C PHE A 1168 7.09 -32.04 4.26
N TRP A 1169 6.85 -32.87 5.27
CA TRP A 1169 7.69 -32.86 6.47
C TRP A 1169 7.87 -34.23 7.09
N LEU A 1170 9.02 -34.37 7.74
CA LEU A 1170 9.43 -35.55 8.48
C LEU A 1170 10.01 -35.07 9.81
N SER A 1171 9.49 -35.61 10.92
CA SER A 1171 10.04 -35.31 12.24
C SER A 1171 10.36 -36.55 13.04
N HIS A 1172 11.26 -36.41 14.00
CA HIS A 1172 11.58 -37.43 14.98
C HIS A 1172 11.69 -36.79 16.38
N LYS A 1173 10.80 -37.20 17.29
CA LYS A 1173 10.78 -36.83 18.70
C LYS A 1173 11.34 -37.98 19.54
N ARG A 1174 12.31 -37.67 20.40
CA ARG A 1174 12.85 -38.63 21.37
C ARG A 1174 13.24 -37.95 22.68
N PRO A 1175 13.08 -38.64 23.82
CA PRO A 1175 13.64 -38.17 25.08
C PRO A 1175 15.17 -38.22 25.04
N ILE A 1176 15.81 -37.21 25.60
CA ILE A 1176 17.25 -37.14 25.86
C ILE A 1176 17.46 -36.78 27.35
N MET A 1177 18.72 -36.78 27.82
CA MET A 1177 19.08 -36.44 29.21
C MET A 1177 18.26 -37.23 30.25
N ASP A 1178 18.22 -38.56 30.12
CA ASP A 1178 17.46 -39.47 31.00
C ASP A 1178 15.95 -39.17 31.06
N GLY A 1179 15.37 -38.64 29.97
CA GLY A 1179 13.94 -38.34 29.88
C GLY A 1179 13.54 -36.98 30.43
N LYS A 1180 14.51 -36.12 30.77
CA LYS A 1180 14.26 -34.75 31.26
C LYS A 1180 14.04 -33.73 30.15
N VAL A 1181 14.44 -34.05 28.93
CA VAL A 1181 14.29 -33.14 27.79
C VAL A 1181 13.76 -33.93 26.60
N ASP A 1182 12.69 -33.45 26.01
CA ASP A 1182 12.13 -33.97 24.77
C ASP A 1182 12.73 -33.22 23.58
N MET A 1183 13.52 -33.93 22.76
CA MET A 1183 14.11 -33.36 21.55
C MET A 1183 13.27 -33.74 20.33
N LYS A 1184 12.80 -32.76 19.55
CA LYS A 1184 12.19 -32.96 18.23
C LYS A 1184 13.11 -32.39 17.16
N VAL A 1185 13.40 -33.15 16.12
CA VAL A 1185 14.04 -32.67 14.89
C VAL A 1185 13.04 -32.80 13.75
N GLN A 1186 12.85 -31.76 12.95
CA GLN A 1186 11.88 -31.73 11.86
C GLN A 1186 12.50 -31.12 10.61
N LEU A 1187 12.38 -31.80 9.48
CA LEU A 1187 12.69 -31.28 8.15
C LEU A 1187 11.37 -30.96 7.44
N ASN A 1188 11.22 -29.72 6.97
CA ASN A 1188 10.14 -29.29 6.10
C ASN A 1188 10.70 -28.97 4.71
N VAL A 1189 9.95 -29.34 3.67
CA VAL A 1189 10.19 -28.93 2.28
C VAL A 1189 8.92 -28.24 1.81
N VAL A 1190 9.01 -26.93 1.57
CA VAL A 1190 7.89 -26.11 1.09
C VAL A 1190 7.99 -25.96 -0.42
N ASN A 1191 6.86 -26.07 -1.11
CA ASN A 1191 6.77 -26.04 -2.58
C ASN A 1191 7.73 -27.05 -3.24
N ALA A 1192 7.71 -28.31 -2.79
CA ALA A 1192 8.74 -29.32 -3.08
C ALA A 1192 9.10 -29.55 -4.55
N PHE A 1193 8.18 -29.28 -5.48
CA PHE A 1193 8.39 -29.43 -6.92
C PHE A 1193 8.56 -28.11 -7.67
N GLU A 1194 8.58 -26.97 -6.97
CA GLU A 1194 8.76 -25.65 -7.57
C GLU A 1194 10.22 -25.43 -7.97
N GLY A 1195 10.42 -25.00 -9.21
CA GLY A 1195 11.71 -24.69 -9.79
C GLY A 1195 12.08 -23.21 -9.74
N GLY A 1196 11.08 -22.35 -9.48
CA GLY A 1196 11.21 -20.91 -9.56
C GLY A 1196 10.95 -20.38 -10.98
N GLY A 1197 11.09 -19.07 -11.17
CA GLY A 1197 10.96 -18.41 -12.48
C GLY A 1197 9.95 -17.26 -12.48
N LEU A 1198 9.43 -16.92 -13.66
CA LEU A 1198 8.49 -15.80 -13.83
C LEU A 1198 7.07 -16.27 -14.05
N GLN A 1199 6.14 -15.67 -13.31
CA GLN A 1199 4.70 -15.82 -13.51
C GLN A 1199 4.10 -14.49 -13.98
N VAL A 1200 3.34 -14.51 -15.07
CA VAL A 1200 2.60 -13.33 -15.52
C VAL A 1200 1.49 -12.99 -14.52
N VAL A 1201 1.43 -11.72 -14.11
CA VAL A 1201 0.43 -11.18 -13.16
C VAL A 1201 -0.31 -9.95 -13.68
N GLY A 1202 0.02 -9.47 -14.89
CA GLY A 1202 -0.67 -8.36 -15.54
C GLY A 1202 -0.41 -8.32 -17.06
N VAL A 1203 -1.45 -7.97 -17.82
CA VAL A 1203 -1.45 -7.91 -19.30
C VAL A 1203 -2.09 -6.62 -19.82
N ASN A 1204 -1.60 -6.11 -20.95
CA ASN A 1204 -2.24 -5.03 -21.71
C ASN A 1204 -3.52 -5.54 -22.38
N PHE A 1205 -4.34 -4.62 -22.91
CA PHE A 1205 -5.60 -4.97 -23.58
C PHE A 1205 -5.46 -5.83 -24.85
N ASP A 1206 -4.28 -5.90 -25.47
CA ASP A 1206 -4.00 -6.84 -26.56
C ASP A 1206 -3.55 -8.23 -26.06
N GLY A 1207 -3.45 -8.41 -24.75
CA GLY A 1207 -2.99 -9.63 -24.09
C GLY A 1207 -1.48 -9.73 -23.92
N THR A 1208 -0.70 -8.73 -24.33
CA THR A 1208 0.75 -8.72 -24.09
C THR A 1208 1.05 -8.60 -22.60
N PRO A 1209 1.88 -9.48 -22.02
CA PRO A 1209 2.24 -9.39 -20.60
C PRO A 1209 3.08 -8.14 -20.31
N TYR A 1210 2.78 -7.47 -19.19
CA TYR A 1210 3.62 -6.38 -18.72
C TYR A 1210 4.14 -6.56 -17.28
N GLY A 1211 3.42 -7.31 -16.44
CA GLY A 1211 3.82 -7.57 -15.05
C GLY A 1211 4.24 -9.02 -14.85
N TYR A 1212 5.44 -9.24 -14.31
CA TYR A 1212 5.95 -10.56 -13.97
C TYR A 1212 6.33 -10.65 -12.50
N ARG A 1213 5.79 -11.67 -11.84
CA ARG A 1213 6.11 -12.03 -10.47
C ARG A 1213 7.24 -13.05 -10.45
N ILE A 1214 8.21 -12.81 -9.59
CA ILE A 1214 9.33 -13.72 -9.32
C ILE A 1214 8.83 -14.79 -8.35
N ILE A 1215 8.83 -16.05 -8.79
CA ILE A 1215 8.49 -17.21 -7.98
C ILE A 1215 9.78 -17.79 -7.44
N ASP A 1216 9.90 -17.85 -6.12
CA ASP A 1216 11.03 -18.50 -5.47
C ASP A 1216 10.96 -20.02 -5.67
N PRO A 1217 12.12 -20.71 -5.80
CA PRO A 1217 12.16 -22.16 -5.83
C PRO A 1217 11.74 -22.78 -4.48
N ARG A 1218 11.63 -24.11 -4.48
CA ARG A 1218 11.41 -24.92 -3.27
C ARG A 1218 12.33 -24.50 -2.11
N LYS A 1219 11.82 -24.53 -0.88
CA LYS A 1219 12.55 -24.14 0.34
C LYS A 1219 12.72 -25.32 1.28
N PHE A 1220 13.93 -25.52 1.81
CA PHE A 1220 14.23 -26.54 2.82
C PHE A 1220 14.43 -25.90 4.19
N MET A 1221 13.74 -26.41 5.21
CA MET A 1221 13.87 -25.90 6.58
C MET A 1221 14.13 -27.04 7.55
N LEU A 1222 15.16 -26.88 8.39
CA LEU A 1222 15.48 -27.80 9.48
C LEU A 1222 15.20 -27.11 10.81
N SER A 1223 14.29 -27.69 11.60
CA SER A 1223 13.91 -27.21 12.92
C SER A 1223 14.29 -28.22 13.99
N MET A 1224 14.74 -27.72 15.15
CA MET A 1224 15.01 -28.50 16.34
C MET A 1224 14.30 -27.85 17.52
N SER A 1225 13.54 -28.60 18.32
CA SER A 1225 13.00 -28.15 19.60
C SER A 1225 13.50 -29.02 20.75
N PHE A 1226 13.67 -28.40 21.90
CA PHE A 1226 14.08 -29.01 23.16
C PHE A 1226 13.10 -28.54 24.24
N ASP A 1227 12.18 -29.41 24.63
CA ASP A 1227 11.13 -29.11 25.61
C ASP A 1227 11.49 -29.79 26.95
N MET A 1228 11.46 -29.05 28.06
CA MET A 1228 11.95 -29.46 29.40
C MET A 1228 10.93 -29.25 30.50
#